data_AF-A7HYD6-F1
#
_entry.id   AF-A7HYD6-F1
#
_cell.length_a   1.000
_cell.length_b   1.000
_cell.length_c   1.000
_cell.angle_alpha   90.00
_cell.angle_beta   90.00
_cell.angle_gamma   90.00
#
_symmetry.space_group_name_H-M   'P 1'
#
loop_
_entity.id
_entity.type
_entity.pdbx_description
1 polymer ?
#
loop_
_entity_poly.entity_id
_entity_poly.type
_entity_poly.pdbx_seq_one_letter_code
_entity_poly.pdbx_strand_id
1 'polypeptide(L)'
;MATLAGWVRKRHALPEHEIDHDLRKLDIARIAIGAFATGRYGLILSLALSNGSYDIVLVAGVATGLSLLVMLGVATPVALLLLMSSANILIDNALGASTLGTMVLSIALLLFLLAPAGRTLSIDSLLHKGNGTFAWGVDAMYRFFGSVSADRILIAKLAALLAYYCLCLYSISWHIHDEAWTSGLVINWVLLSPASNPHFVDLAWDAYQAAPWFFVNFCRLAIVGMAFWYVLLLPGLFLGAIVRYFIILWGIAFFLISTFVLPLSYLGWYELIFWFAVFATGPVFGSNETKKLSVLFDDRCNLCDRTVKTLSWFDIFGRLVFMPIHRNMVTAEKFGVSLEEGLTDLVGIEEATGKRYDGYRLYETVAARVFLLWPAWPVLWLGRKLWIGPAVYRFIADRRTRLFGVCEFSTIPDKFSRFGHSKNIDPQSGAPAYSAAIHAVLVTLVVLSTAFLLRLPTFTTAADEIAPGRWAASAFGAAPLGFGIGKINVFNESDLALFTLRFSATMQPSLDMPEGNVLTKPLSSPHLFNMSDRQRYFIIKHARRMSRMNLGCDMDFWRDVSPMYVESLLTAVQVVPYADLVVTIGKVSWPSAKDLESYTALSPDVYDLCHGRIDIETGNLISLEFDQNGVDRALRRMELPEFLKSDSVLVALNYPCLADAGWLNTLIDTDGELLRQSEFVASSRELLVSRYGEFQINCLFRTIAIMQAQPDLDLYIQRNASPSLCQAGVALVEALAEAATPDKNLYESVGALRTSALEAQERGETNLCIRSAASARQLYFEHILKPESYNVWQQRTANSR
;
A
#
# COMPACT_ATOMS: atom_id res chain seq x y z
N MET A 1 -4.72 34.49 9.26
CA MET A 1 -4.37 33.26 10.01
C MET A 1 -4.95 33.26 11.43
N ALA A 2 -4.67 34.27 12.28
CA ALA A 2 -5.23 34.34 13.64
C ALA A 2 -6.77 34.22 13.70
N THR A 3 -7.49 34.89 12.79
CA THR A 3 -8.95 34.77 12.68
C THR A 3 -9.41 33.33 12.38
N LEU A 4 -8.70 32.64 11.50
CA LEU A 4 -8.98 31.25 11.16
C LEU A 4 -8.69 30.32 12.35
N ALA A 5 -7.57 30.52 13.04
CA ALA A 5 -7.23 29.77 14.26
C ALA A 5 -8.29 29.99 15.37
N GLY A 6 -8.69 31.24 15.59
CA GLY A 6 -9.78 31.57 16.52
C GLY A 6 -11.11 30.92 16.16
N TRP A 7 -11.42 30.81 14.86
CA TRP A 7 -12.61 30.09 14.40
C TRP A 7 -12.51 28.57 14.64
N VAL A 8 -11.37 27.95 14.33
CA VAL A 8 -11.11 26.52 14.62
C VAL A 8 -11.25 26.22 16.10
N ARG A 9 -10.66 27.07 16.96
CA ARG A 9 -10.74 26.99 18.42
C ARG A 9 -12.17 27.14 18.93
N LYS A 10 -12.91 28.14 18.43
CA LYS A 10 -14.33 28.36 18.77
C LYS A 10 -15.20 27.14 18.44
N ARG A 11 -14.86 26.38 17.40
CA ARG A 11 -15.55 25.16 17.00
C ARG A 11 -15.02 23.91 17.70
N HIS A 12 -13.95 24.02 18.47
CA HIS A 12 -13.20 22.89 19.04
C HIS A 12 -12.84 21.84 17.97
N ALA A 13 -12.62 22.26 16.73
CA ALA A 13 -12.50 21.31 15.61
C ALA A 13 -11.25 20.44 15.71
N LEU A 14 -10.19 20.96 16.33
CA LEU A 14 -8.94 20.26 16.58
C LEU A 14 -8.54 20.39 18.05
N PRO A 15 -7.82 19.40 18.59
CA PRO A 15 -7.35 19.49 19.95
C PRO A 15 -6.16 20.44 20.10
N GLU A 16 -6.17 21.16 21.21
CA GLU A 16 -5.13 22.10 21.62
C GLU A 16 -4.55 21.67 22.97
N HIS A 17 -3.24 21.87 23.10
CA HIS A 17 -2.49 21.64 24.33
C HIS A 17 -1.63 22.85 24.63
N GLU A 18 -0.98 22.83 25.80
CA GLU A 18 0.19 23.67 26.02
C GLU A 18 1.19 23.52 24.86
N ILE A 19 1.77 24.64 24.42
CA ILE A 19 2.65 24.69 23.24
C ILE A 19 3.81 23.69 23.38
N ASP A 20 4.42 23.62 24.56
CA ASP A 20 5.54 22.71 24.85
C ASP A 20 5.17 21.24 24.64
N HIS A 21 3.94 20.87 24.98
CA HIS A 21 3.44 19.50 24.84
C HIS A 21 3.16 19.15 23.38
N ASP A 22 2.50 20.06 22.65
CA ASP A 22 2.24 19.87 21.22
C ASP A 22 3.56 19.81 20.43
N LEU A 23 4.57 20.61 20.76
CA LEU A 23 5.89 20.53 20.15
C LEU A 23 6.58 19.18 20.40
N ARG A 24 6.58 18.67 21.63
CA ARG A 24 7.18 17.36 21.94
C ARG A 24 6.46 16.21 21.25
N LYS A 25 5.13 16.28 21.17
CA LYS A 25 4.33 15.33 20.39
C LYS A 25 4.74 15.34 18.92
N LEU A 26 4.87 16.53 18.32
CA LEU A 26 5.33 16.68 16.95
C LEU A 26 6.77 16.18 16.77
N ASP A 27 7.65 16.38 17.73
CA ASP A 27 9.03 15.89 17.67
C ASP A 27 9.11 14.36 17.75
N ILE A 28 8.31 13.73 18.61
CA ILE A 28 8.19 12.26 18.66
C ILE A 28 7.65 11.73 17.32
N ALA A 29 6.60 12.35 16.78
CA ALA A 29 6.02 11.97 15.50
C ALA A 29 7.04 12.14 14.36
N ARG A 30 7.80 13.24 14.34
CA ARG A 30 8.90 13.49 13.41
C ARG A 30 9.97 12.41 13.49
N ILE A 31 10.42 12.05 14.70
CA ILE A 31 11.42 10.99 14.92
C ILE A 31 10.90 9.67 14.35
N ALA A 32 9.64 9.30 14.65
CA ALA A 32 9.05 8.07 14.16
C ALA A 32 8.93 8.05 12.63
N ILE A 33 8.37 9.11 12.01
CA ILE A 33 8.30 9.26 10.55
C ILE A 33 9.69 9.16 9.91
N GLY A 34 10.66 9.91 10.46
CA GLY A 34 12.05 9.88 9.97
C GLY A 34 12.69 8.50 10.10
N ALA A 35 12.43 7.76 11.19
CA ALA A 35 12.93 6.41 11.39
C ALA A 35 12.33 5.42 10.38
N PHE A 36 11.01 5.44 10.17
CA PHE A 36 10.35 4.60 9.16
C PHE A 36 10.81 4.95 7.73
N ALA A 37 10.93 6.23 7.40
CA ALA A 37 11.48 6.67 6.11
C ALA A 37 12.95 6.26 5.91
N THR A 38 13.77 6.35 6.97
CA THR A 38 15.17 5.88 6.95
C THR A 38 15.24 4.37 6.76
N GLY A 39 14.37 3.60 7.43
CA GLY A 39 14.28 2.15 7.22
C GLY A 39 13.88 1.79 5.79
N ARG A 40 12.87 2.47 5.24
CA ARG A 40 12.41 2.28 3.86
C ARG A 40 13.49 2.60 2.84
N TYR A 41 14.00 3.84 2.83
CA TYR A 41 15.01 4.24 1.84
C TYR A 41 16.35 3.55 2.07
N GLY A 42 16.69 3.22 3.32
CA GLY A 42 17.88 2.46 3.67
C GLY A 42 17.85 1.04 3.13
N LEU A 43 16.68 0.38 3.11
CA LEU A 43 16.52 -0.92 2.44
C LEU A 43 16.74 -0.80 0.93
N ILE A 44 16.16 0.22 0.29
CA ILE A 44 16.36 0.47 -1.15
C ILE A 44 17.85 0.75 -1.44
N LEU A 45 18.51 1.57 -0.61
CA LEU A 45 19.93 1.84 -0.72
C LEU A 45 20.77 0.57 -0.56
N SER A 46 20.46 -0.28 0.42
CA SER A 46 21.18 -1.54 0.64
C SER A 46 21.09 -2.46 -0.58
N LEU A 47 19.91 -2.55 -1.21
CA LEU A 47 19.68 -3.35 -2.42
C LEU A 47 20.34 -2.71 -3.65
N ALA A 48 20.33 -1.38 -3.73
CA ALA A 48 21.02 -0.65 -4.79
C ALA A 48 22.55 -0.77 -4.68
N LEU A 49 23.11 -0.83 -3.47
CA LEU A 49 24.56 -1.01 -3.27
C LEU A 49 25.04 -2.40 -3.68
N SER A 50 24.19 -3.42 -3.60
CA SER A 50 24.55 -4.76 -4.07
C SER A 50 24.48 -4.88 -5.59
N ASN A 51 23.40 -4.38 -6.22
CA ASN A 51 23.06 -4.72 -7.61
C ASN A 51 22.62 -3.52 -8.49
N GLY A 52 22.56 -2.31 -7.94
CA GLY A 52 21.98 -1.14 -8.60
C GLY A 52 22.98 -0.31 -9.42
N SER A 53 22.46 0.46 -10.37
CA SER A 53 23.23 1.51 -11.05
C SER A 53 23.63 2.64 -10.11
N TYR A 54 24.74 3.32 -10.40
CA TYR A 54 25.24 4.46 -9.61
C TYR A 54 24.17 5.54 -9.33
N ASP A 55 23.31 5.85 -10.30
CA ASP A 55 22.25 6.85 -10.14
C ASP A 55 21.22 6.46 -9.06
N ILE A 56 20.81 5.18 -9.05
CA ILE A 56 19.89 4.64 -8.04
C ILE A 56 20.54 4.66 -6.66
N VAL A 57 21.81 4.28 -6.55
CA VAL A 57 22.58 4.35 -5.29
C VAL A 57 22.64 5.80 -4.78
N LEU A 58 22.94 6.77 -5.65
CA LEU A 58 23.01 8.17 -5.29
C LEU A 58 21.65 8.70 -4.81
N VAL A 59 20.58 8.46 -5.55
CA VAL A 59 19.22 8.93 -5.20
C VAL A 59 18.73 8.28 -3.90
N ALA A 60 18.89 6.95 -3.75
CA ALA A 60 18.53 6.25 -2.53
C ALA A 60 19.38 6.71 -1.32
N GLY A 61 20.66 7.01 -1.56
CA GLY A 61 21.58 7.55 -0.56
C GLY A 61 21.15 8.93 -0.07
N VAL A 62 20.80 9.83 -0.99
CA VAL A 62 20.26 11.16 -0.67
C VAL A 62 18.95 11.05 0.10
N ALA A 63 18.02 10.19 -0.33
CA ALA A 63 16.74 9.98 0.35
C ALA A 63 16.91 9.44 1.77
N THR A 64 17.81 8.47 1.96
CA THR A 64 18.16 7.91 3.27
C THR A 64 18.81 8.98 4.16
N GLY A 65 19.75 9.75 3.62
CA GLY A 65 20.42 10.84 4.32
C GLY A 65 19.43 11.92 4.78
N LEU A 66 18.54 12.39 3.90
CA LEU A 66 17.50 13.36 4.23
C LEU A 66 16.54 12.81 5.31
N SER A 67 16.14 11.54 5.21
CA SER A 67 15.29 10.89 6.21
C SER A 67 15.97 10.79 7.58
N LEU A 68 17.28 10.51 7.60
CA LEU A 68 18.08 10.46 8.82
C LEU A 68 18.22 11.86 9.44
N LEU A 69 18.44 12.91 8.63
CA LEU A 69 18.45 14.29 9.10
C LEU A 69 17.08 14.68 9.68
N VAL A 70 15.99 14.26 9.04
CA VAL A 70 14.62 14.42 9.56
C VAL A 70 14.40 13.62 10.83
N MET A 71 15.02 12.46 11.03
CA MET A 71 14.91 11.67 12.27
C MET A 71 15.68 12.31 13.43
N LEU A 72 16.93 12.72 13.19
CA LEU A 72 17.81 13.30 14.20
C LEU A 72 17.47 14.77 14.51
N GLY A 73 16.81 15.45 13.57
CA GLY A 73 16.45 16.86 13.68
C GLY A 73 17.68 17.74 13.51
N VAL A 74 18.36 17.57 12.37
CA VAL A 74 19.50 18.37 11.93
C VAL A 74 19.07 19.21 10.74
N ALA A 75 19.24 20.53 10.83
CA ALA A 75 18.71 21.48 9.84
C ALA A 75 17.22 21.22 9.55
N THR A 76 16.44 20.96 10.61
CA THR A 76 15.15 20.28 10.56
C THR A 76 14.18 20.88 9.54
N PRO A 77 13.90 22.21 9.52
CA PRO A 77 13.00 22.79 8.53
C PRO A 77 13.47 22.62 7.08
N VAL A 78 14.79 22.65 6.84
CA VAL A 78 15.36 22.47 5.49
C VAL A 78 15.26 21.02 5.06
N ALA A 79 15.65 20.08 5.93
CA ALA A 79 15.54 18.65 5.66
C ALA A 79 14.08 18.22 5.41
N LEU A 80 13.14 18.74 6.23
CA LEU A 80 11.71 18.53 6.04
C LEU A 80 11.22 19.05 4.69
N LEU A 81 11.55 20.30 4.34
CA LEU A 81 11.15 20.91 3.07
C LEU A 81 11.68 20.11 1.87
N LEU A 82 12.99 19.80 1.87
CA LEU A 82 13.64 19.08 0.78
C LEU A 82 13.03 17.69 0.60
N LEU A 83 12.91 16.90 1.68
CA LEU A 83 12.34 15.56 1.61
C LEU A 83 10.86 15.62 1.19
N MET A 84 10.07 16.51 1.80
CA MET A 84 8.65 16.69 1.48
C MET A 84 8.42 16.97 0.00
N SER A 85 9.13 17.94 -0.58
CA SER A 85 8.92 18.39 -1.96
C SER A 85 9.49 17.44 -3.00
N SER A 86 10.54 16.68 -2.65
CA SER A 86 11.26 15.81 -3.60
C SER A 86 10.83 14.34 -3.54
N ALA A 87 10.31 13.85 -2.42
CA ALA A 87 10.00 12.43 -2.22
C ALA A 87 9.11 11.87 -3.34
N ASN A 88 7.95 12.50 -3.60
CA ASN A 88 7.00 12.01 -4.62
C ASN A 88 7.33 12.44 -6.06
N ILE A 89 8.04 13.57 -6.25
CA ILE A 89 8.27 14.15 -7.59
C ILE A 89 9.56 13.62 -8.22
N LEU A 90 10.62 13.52 -7.43
CA LEU A 90 11.97 13.23 -7.92
C LEU A 90 12.47 11.88 -7.41
N ILE A 91 12.51 11.69 -6.09
CA ILE A 91 13.14 10.52 -5.46
C ILE A 91 12.40 9.24 -5.85
N ASP A 92 11.12 9.14 -5.51
CA ASP A 92 10.38 7.90 -5.74
C ASP A 92 10.09 7.65 -7.22
N ASN A 93 10.00 8.70 -8.04
CA ASN A 93 9.88 8.54 -9.49
C ASN A 93 11.18 7.99 -10.09
N ALA A 94 12.34 8.50 -9.66
CA ALA A 94 13.65 7.97 -10.09
C ALA A 94 13.90 6.55 -9.58
N LEU A 95 13.44 6.22 -8.38
CA LEU A 95 13.57 4.88 -7.78
C LEU A 95 12.50 3.89 -8.28
N GLY A 96 11.46 4.34 -8.97
CA GLY A 96 10.30 3.53 -9.31
C GLY A 96 9.52 3.02 -8.09
N ALA A 97 9.53 3.80 -7.00
CA ALA A 97 9.00 3.44 -5.68
C ALA A 97 7.84 4.34 -5.24
N SER A 98 7.19 5.05 -6.16
CA SER A 98 6.09 5.98 -5.83
C SER A 98 4.87 5.22 -5.31
N THR A 99 4.48 5.52 -4.07
CA THR A 99 3.35 4.87 -3.39
C THR A 99 2.48 5.89 -2.68
N LEU A 100 1.26 5.49 -2.34
CA LEU A 100 0.38 6.26 -1.45
C LEU A 100 1.05 6.55 -0.10
N GLY A 101 1.89 5.62 0.40
CA GLY A 101 2.66 5.82 1.63
C GLY A 101 3.56 7.05 1.55
N THR A 102 4.23 7.28 0.42
CA THR A 102 5.07 8.47 0.20
C THR A 102 4.27 9.77 0.15
N MET A 103 3.04 9.72 -0.36
CA MET A 103 2.14 10.88 -0.35
C MET A 103 1.78 11.25 1.10
N VAL A 104 1.41 10.27 1.93
CA VAL A 104 1.14 10.49 3.36
C VAL A 104 2.40 10.93 4.12
N LEU A 105 3.58 10.38 3.77
CA LEU A 105 4.86 10.87 4.28
C LEU A 105 5.04 12.37 4.00
N SER A 106 4.85 12.84 2.76
CA SER A 106 4.93 14.27 2.44
C SER A 106 3.90 15.11 3.22
N ILE A 107 2.69 14.60 3.45
CA ILE A 107 1.68 15.31 4.27
C ILE A 107 2.11 15.42 5.74
N ALA A 108 2.71 14.37 6.31
CA ALA A 108 3.26 14.41 7.66
C ALA A 108 4.46 15.38 7.75
N LEU A 109 5.35 15.38 6.75
CA LEU A 109 6.48 16.31 6.69
C LEU A 109 6.01 17.77 6.53
N LEU A 110 4.94 18.02 5.78
CA LEU A 110 4.26 19.31 5.69
C LEU A 110 3.76 19.78 7.06
N LEU A 111 3.13 18.89 7.84
CA LEU A 111 2.71 19.20 9.20
C LEU A 111 3.90 19.63 10.06
N PHE A 112 5.02 18.91 10.01
CA PHE A 112 6.21 19.21 10.81
C PHE A 112 6.97 20.47 10.36
N LEU A 113 6.88 20.82 9.08
CA LEU A 113 7.43 22.06 8.54
C LEU A 113 6.61 23.26 9.00
N LEU A 114 5.28 23.14 8.91
CA LEU A 114 4.36 24.21 9.28
C LEU A 114 4.22 24.36 10.80
N ALA A 115 4.19 23.26 11.56
CA ALA A 115 4.25 23.24 13.01
C ALA A 115 5.69 22.90 13.41
N PRO A 116 6.53 23.91 13.73
CA PRO A 116 8.00 23.84 13.66
C PRO A 116 8.57 22.75 14.57
N ALA A 117 8.61 21.52 14.05
CA ALA A 117 9.17 20.37 14.71
C ALA A 117 10.70 20.49 14.70
N GLY A 118 11.34 19.83 15.66
CA GLY A 118 12.75 19.93 15.96
C GLY A 118 13.08 21.03 16.98
N ARG A 119 12.10 21.62 17.67
CA ARG A 119 12.35 22.68 18.67
C ARG A 119 12.68 22.15 20.06
N THR A 120 12.29 20.92 20.40
CA THR A 120 12.44 20.37 21.76
C THR A 120 13.31 19.13 21.83
N LEU A 121 13.09 18.15 20.94
CA LEU A 121 13.82 16.88 20.90
C LEU A 121 14.52 16.77 19.55
N SER A 122 15.68 17.39 19.40
CA SER A 122 16.47 17.38 18.15
C SER A 122 17.92 17.76 18.41
N ILE A 123 18.81 17.45 17.46
CA ILE A 123 20.18 17.97 17.47
C ILE A 123 20.18 19.51 17.33
N ASP A 124 19.30 20.08 16.50
CA ASP A 124 19.17 21.54 16.37
C ASP A 124 18.90 22.22 17.72
N SER A 125 18.02 21.65 18.55
CA SER A 125 17.68 22.19 19.88
C SER A 125 18.84 22.12 20.87
N LEU A 126 19.75 21.14 20.70
CA LEU A 126 20.98 21.04 21.47
C LEU A 126 22.00 22.08 21.01
N LEU A 127 22.16 22.24 19.69
CA LEU A 127 23.07 23.23 19.09
C LEU A 127 22.64 24.67 19.38
N HIS A 128 21.33 24.94 19.43
CA HIS A 128 20.78 26.26 19.74
C HIS A 128 21.08 26.73 21.17
N LYS A 129 21.34 25.82 22.12
CA LYS A 129 21.71 26.17 23.51
C LYS A 129 23.16 26.66 23.66
N GLY A 130 24.00 26.44 22.65
CA GLY A 130 25.40 26.86 22.68
C GLY A 130 25.58 28.33 22.30
N ASN A 131 26.74 28.89 22.63
CA ASN A 131 27.22 30.16 22.07
C ASN A 131 28.15 29.81 20.90
N GLY A 132 27.84 30.23 19.67
CA GLY A 132 28.71 29.97 18.50
C GLY A 132 28.03 30.12 17.15
N THR A 133 28.80 29.86 16.08
CA THR A 133 28.36 29.95 14.68
C THR A 133 27.23 28.97 14.34
N PHE A 134 27.28 27.75 14.88
CA PHE A 134 26.22 26.75 14.70
C PHE A 134 24.89 27.18 15.35
N ALA A 135 24.93 27.72 16.57
CA ALA A 135 23.74 28.24 17.24
C ALA A 135 23.11 29.39 16.44
N TRP A 136 23.94 30.31 15.95
CA TRP A 136 23.50 31.39 15.05
C TRP A 136 22.88 30.87 13.75
N GLY A 137 23.47 29.85 13.13
CA GLY A 137 22.95 29.24 11.90
C GLY A 137 21.59 28.58 12.11
N VAL A 138 21.44 27.82 13.19
CA VAL A 138 20.17 27.21 13.61
C VAL A 138 19.13 28.30 13.89
N ASP A 139 19.51 29.38 14.58
CA ASP A 139 18.64 30.53 14.85
C ASP A 139 18.18 31.24 13.59
N ALA A 140 19.11 31.53 12.67
CA ALA A 140 18.81 32.18 11.41
C ALA A 140 17.81 31.35 10.58
N MET A 141 18.04 30.02 10.50
CA MET A 141 17.13 29.09 9.85
C MET A 141 15.74 29.13 10.50
N TYR A 142 15.65 29.01 11.81
CA TYR A 142 14.37 29.02 12.51
C TYR A 142 13.65 30.38 12.47
N ARG A 143 14.38 31.50 12.41
CA ARG A 143 13.81 32.83 12.16
C ARG A 143 13.25 32.93 10.74
N PHE A 144 13.93 32.39 9.74
CA PHE A 144 13.44 32.34 8.37
C PHE A 144 12.12 31.57 8.26
N PHE A 145 11.97 30.47 9.01
CA PHE A 145 10.72 29.70 9.08
C PHE A 145 9.73 30.21 10.15
N GLY A 146 9.99 31.31 10.85
CA GLY A 146 9.07 31.94 11.82
C GLY A 146 9.08 31.35 13.23
N SER A 147 8.48 32.08 14.18
CA SER A 147 8.40 31.70 15.60
C SER A 147 7.30 30.65 15.88
N VAL A 148 7.38 30.03 17.05
CA VAL A 148 6.37 29.07 17.52
C VAL A 148 5.16 29.84 18.07
N SER A 149 3.95 29.40 17.72
CA SER A 149 2.73 29.85 18.40
C SER A 149 1.67 28.74 18.36
N ALA A 150 0.72 28.78 19.31
CA ALA A 150 -0.41 27.85 19.32
C ALA A 150 -1.26 27.95 18.04
N ASP A 151 -1.52 29.18 17.57
CA ASP A 151 -2.25 29.43 16.32
C ASP A 151 -1.55 28.81 15.11
N ARG A 152 -0.22 28.90 15.04
CA ARG A 152 0.56 28.28 13.96
C ARG A 152 0.41 26.76 13.96
N ILE A 153 0.52 26.11 15.13
CA ILE A 153 0.36 24.65 15.25
C ILE A 153 -1.07 24.24 14.83
N LEU A 154 -2.08 25.00 15.23
CA LEU A 154 -3.47 24.74 14.88
C LEU A 154 -3.71 24.84 13.36
N ILE A 155 -3.18 25.89 12.73
CA ILE A 155 -3.26 26.08 11.27
C ILE A 155 -2.46 25.01 10.52
N ALA A 156 -1.30 24.59 11.03
CA ALA A 156 -0.51 23.53 10.43
C ALA A 156 -1.25 22.18 10.43
N LYS A 157 -1.91 21.82 11.54
CA LYS A 157 -2.80 20.64 11.63
C LYS A 157 -3.92 20.72 10.58
N LEU A 158 -4.58 21.88 10.46
CA LEU A 158 -5.63 22.10 9.48
C LEU A 158 -5.12 22.01 8.03
N ALA A 159 -3.94 22.57 7.74
CA ALA A 159 -3.32 22.54 6.42
C ALA A 159 -2.93 21.12 6.00
N ALA A 160 -2.36 20.33 6.90
CA ALA A 160 -2.04 18.93 6.62
C ALA A 160 -3.31 18.08 6.43
N LEU A 161 -4.36 18.32 7.22
CA LEU A 161 -5.67 17.69 7.01
C LEU A 161 -6.32 18.11 5.69
N LEU A 162 -6.13 19.34 5.22
CA LEU A 162 -6.59 19.75 3.88
C LEU A 162 -5.91 18.95 2.78
N ALA A 163 -4.58 18.75 2.86
CA ALA A 163 -3.85 17.94 1.90
C ALA A 163 -4.34 16.48 1.90
N TYR A 164 -4.53 15.88 3.08
CA TYR A 164 -5.07 14.52 3.21
C TYR A 164 -6.54 14.44 2.75
N TYR A 165 -7.33 15.49 2.98
CA TYR A 165 -8.71 15.58 2.50
C TYR A 165 -8.79 15.62 0.97
N CYS A 166 -7.88 16.32 0.30
CA CYS A 166 -7.78 16.27 -1.16
C CYS A 166 -7.54 14.84 -1.67
N LEU A 167 -6.68 14.04 -1.01
CA LEU A 167 -6.51 12.62 -1.34
C LEU A 167 -7.82 11.84 -1.16
N CYS A 168 -8.50 12.01 -0.02
CA CYS A 168 -9.77 11.35 0.27
C CYS A 168 -10.84 11.67 -0.78
N LEU A 169 -10.97 12.95 -1.15
CA LEU A 169 -11.92 13.40 -2.17
C LEU A 169 -11.59 12.81 -3.54
N TYR A 170 -10.31 12.71 -3.91
CA TYR A 170 -9.92 12.06 -5.16
C TYR A 170 -10.28 10.58 -5.16
N SER A 171 -9.94 9.84 -4.10
CA SER A 171 -10.28 8.42 -3.98
C SER A 171 -11.78 8.20 -4.12
N ILE A 172 -12.61 8.87 -3.32
CA ILE A 172 -14.06 8.65 -3.40
C ILE A 172 -14.64 9.09 -4.75
N SER A 173 -14.15 10.19 -5.34
CA SER A 173 -14.60 10.63 -6.66
C SER A 173 -14.24 9.63 -7.75
N TRP A 174 -13.13 8.90 -7.61
CA TRP A 174 -12.79 7.83 -8.56
C TRP A 174 -13.65 6.58 -8.31
N HIS A 175 -13.85 6.20 -7.05
CA HIS A 175 -14.58 4.99 -6.66
C HIS A 175 -16.07 5.02 -7.02
N ILE A 176 -16.69 6.18 -7.18
CA ILE A 176 -18.07 6.25 -7.70
C ILE A 176 -18.22 5.78 -9.15
N HIS A 177 -17.12 5.67 -9.90
CA HIS A 177 -17.10 5.12 -11.27
C HIS A 177 -16.69 3.64 -11.31
N ASP A 178 -16.44 3.04 -10.15
CA ASP A 178 -15.98 1.65 -10.05
C ASP A 178 -17.11 0.74 -9.54
N GLU A 179 -17.45 -0.28 -10.31
CA GLU A 179 -18.50 -1.24 -9.98
C GLU A 179 -18.22 -1.98 -8.65
N ALA A 180 -16.94 -2.26 -8.36
CA ALA A 180 -16.55 -2.94 -7.13
C ALA A 180 -16.87 -2.13 -5.87
N TRP A 181 -16.76 -0.81 -5.97
CA TRP A 181 -17.06 0.12 -4.88
C TRP A 181 -18.55 0.42 -4.79
N THR A 182 -19.20 0.67 -5.93
CA THR A 182 -20.64 1.01 -5.97
C THR A 182 -21.53 -0.17 -5.58
N SER A 183 -21.12 -1.41 -5.85
CA SER A 183 -21.77 -2.64 -5.35
C SER A 183 -21.61 -2.85 -3.84
N GLY A 184 -20.66 -2.16 -3.20
CA GLY A 184 -20.31 -2.36 -1.80
C GLY A 184 -19.62 -3.69 -1.53
N LEU A 185 -19.00 -4.32 -2.53
CA LEU A 185 -18.38 -5.64 -2.40
C LEU A 185 -16.84 -5.60 -2.25
N VAL A 186 -16.19 -4.47 -2.55
CA VAL A 186 -14.72 -4.34 -2.49
C VAL A 186 -14.08 -4.82 -1.19
N ILE A 187 -14.65 -4.53 -0.02
CA ILE A 187 -14.12 -4.96 1.28
C ILE A 187 -14.24 -6.48 1.44
N ASN A 188 -15.29 -7.12 0.93
CA ASN A 188 -15.41 -8.58 0.96
C ASN A 188 -14.23 -9.22 0.22
N TRP A 189 -14.01 -8.77 -1.01
CA TRP A 189 -12.91 -9.26 -1.84
C TRP A 189 -11.55 -9.02 -1.20
N VAL A 190 -11.30 -7.81 -0.71
CA VAL A 190 -10.04 -7.46 -0.04
C VAL A 190 -9.80 -8.31 1.22
N LEU A 191 -10.82 -8.58 2.04
CA LEU A 191 -10.65 -9.40 3.25
C LEU A 191 -10.50 -10.90 2.95
N LEU A 192 -11.15 -11.39 1.90
CA LEU A 192 -11.11 -12.80 1.48
C LEU A 192 -9.89 -13.13 0.61
N SER A 193 -9.11 -12.15 0.20
CA SER A 193 -7.90 -12.37 -0.60
C SER A 193 -6.68 -12.64 0.29
N PRO A 194 -5.93 -13.73 0.04
CA PRO A 194 -4.69 -13.99 0.75
C PRO A 194 -3.58 -12.99 0.40
N ALA A 195 -3.66 -12.33 -0.77
CA ALA A 195 -2.67 -11.34 -1.19
C ALA A 195 -2.81 -10.02 -0.41
N SER A 196 -4.05 -9.62 -0.10
CA SER A 196 -4.35 -8.39 0.62
C SER A 196 -4.52 -8.59 2.12
N ASN A 197 -4.91 -9.78 2.57
CA ASN A 197 -5.10 -10.11 4.00
C ASN A 197 -4.35 -11.41 4.39
N PRO A 198 -3.01 -11.47 4.25
CA PRO A 198 -2.26 -12.72 4.42
C PRO A 198 -2.32 -13.31 5.84
N HIS A 199 -2.59 -12.49 6.86
CA HIS A 199 -2.57 -12.91 8.26
C HIS A 199 -3.94 -13.33 8.80
N PHE A 200 -5.04 -12.82 8.21
CA PHE A 200 -6.40 -13.08 8.70
C PHE A 200 -7.34 -13.61 7.62
N VAL A 201 -6.83 -14.06 6.46
CA VAL A 201 -7.64 -14.59 5.36
C VAL A 201 -8.46 -15.80 5.81
N ASP A 202 -7.87 -16.74 6.56
CA ASP A 202 -8.59 -17.94 7.04
C ASP A 202 -9.73 -17.55 7.98
N LEU A 203 -9.48 -16.64 8.93
CA LEU A 203 -10.52 -16.11 9.81
C LEU A 203 -11.64 -15.39 9.03
N ALA A 204 -11.30 -14.66 7.98
CA ALA A 204 -12.28 -14.00 7.13
C ALA A 204 -13.12 -15.01 6.35
N TRP A 205 -12.51 -16.08 5.83
CA TRP A 205 -13.22 -17.19 5.17
C TRP A 205 -14.11 -17.96 6.14
N ASP A 206 -13.64 -18.24 7.35
CA ASP A 206 -14.43 -18.89 8.39
C ASP A 206 -15.65 -18.04 8.77
N ALA A 207 -15.46 -16.72 8.93
CA ALA A 207 -16.55 -15.79 9.20
C ALA A 207 -17.54 -15.72 8.04
N TYR A 208 -17.05 -15.68 6.80
CA TYR A 208 -17.88 -15.71 5.59
C TYR A 208 -18.67 -17.01 5.49
N GLN A 209 -18.06 -18.18 5.69
CA GLN A 209 -18.74 -19.47 5.62
C GLN A 209 -19.75 -19.66 6.76
N ALA A 210 -19.43 -19.20 7.98
CA ALA A 210 -20.30 -19.33 9.14
C ALA A 210 -21.55 -18.42 9.03
N ALA A 211 -21.41 -17.22 8.50
CA ALA A 211 -22.52 -16.27 8.36
C ALA A 211 -22.36 -15.35 7.13
N PRO A 212 -22.56 -15.86 5.90
CA PRO A 212 -22.28 -15.09 4.67
C PRO A 212 -23.08 -13.79 4.60
N TRP A 213 -24.36 -13.82 4.99
CA TRP A 213 -25.22 -12.64 5.04
C TRP A 213 -24.66 -11.55 5.96
N PHE A 214 -24.23 -11.91 7.18
CA PHE A 214 -23.72 -10.93 8.13
C PHE A 214 -22.39 -10.35 7.66
N PHE A 215 -21.47 -11.21 7.19
CA PHE A 215 -20.16 -10.79 6.67
C PHE A 215 -20.29 -9.80 5.51
N VAL A 216 -21.11 -10.12 4.50
CA VAL A 216 -21.29 -9.29 3.31
C VAL A 216 -21.93 -7.94 3.66
N ASN A 217 -22.98 -7.94 4.49
CA ASN A 217 -23.66 -6.70 4.85
C ASN A 217 -22.82 -5.83 5.81
N PHE A 218 -22.00 -6.43 6.68
CA PHE A 218 -21.00 -5.69 7.47
C PHE A 218 -19.99 -4.99 6.56
N CYS A 219 -19.46 -5.68 5.55
CA CYS A 219 -18.53 -5.10 4.58
C CYS A 219 -19.17 -3.95 3.77
N ARG A 220 -20.43 -4.11 3.33
CA ARG A 220 -21.20 -3.04 2.67
C ARG A 220 -21.36 -1.81 3.57
N LEU A 221 -21.74 -2.02 4.83
CA LEU A 221 -21.87 -0.94 5.81
C LEU A 221 -20.53 -0.24 6.05
N ALA A 222 -19.43 -0.99 6.11
CA ALA A 222 -18.09 -0.44 6.25
C ALA A 222 -17.70 0.44 5.05
N ILE A 223 -18.03 0.05 3.81
CA ILE A 223 -17.77 0.88 2.61
C ILE A 223 -18.57 2.18 2.65
N VAL A 224 -19.86 2.11 3.02
CA VAL A 224 -20.70 3.29 3.17
C VAL A 224 -20.14 4.22 4.24
N GLY A 225 -19.75 3.68 5.39
CA GLY A 225 -19.09 4.43 6.46
C GLY A 225 -17.79 5.09 5.99
N MET A 226 -16.99 4.37 5.19
CA MET A 226 -15.75 4.89 4.61
C MET A 226 -16.00 6.04 3.62
N ALA A 227 -17.00 5.90 2.75
CA ALA A 227 -17.40 6.96 1.81
C ALA A 227 -17.85 8.23 2.54
N PHE A 228 -18.69 8.09 3.57
CA PHE A 228 -19.07 9.23 4.41
C PHE A 228 -17.86 9.84 5.12
N TRP A 229 -16.96 9.01 5.64
CA TRP A 229 -15.74 9.49 6.29
C TRP A 229 -14.86 10.29 5.32
N TYR A 230 -14.66 9.84 4.08
CA TYR A 230 -13.88 10.58 3.08
C TYR A 230 -14.45 11.97 2.81
N VAL A 231 -15.77 12.09 2.62
CA VAL A 231 -16.41 13.38 2.34
C VAL A 231 -16.44 14.28 3.58
N LEU A 232 -16.63 13.69 4.76
CA LEU A 232 -16.78 14.42 6.02
C LEU A 232 -15.47 14.67 6.76
N LEU A 233 -14.34 14.11 6.35
CA LEU A 233 -13.07 14.19 7.08
C LEU A 233 -12.74 15.61 7.56
N LEU A 234 -12.77 16.59 6.65
CA LEU A 234 -12.49 17.98 7.00
C LEU A 234 -13.73 18.76 7.49
N PRO A 235 -14.87 18.80 6.76
CA PRO A 235 -16.02 19.59 7.21
C PRO A 235 -16.64 19.03 8.50
N GLY A 236 -16.62 17.72 8.70
CA GLY A 236 -17.16 17.02 9.86
C GLY A 236 -16.50 17.41 11.19
N LEU A 237 -15.26 17.92 11.17
CA LEU A 237 -14.60 18.47 12.36
C LEU A 237 -15.32 19.71 12.90
N PHE A 238 -16.09 20.41 12.06
CA PHE A 238 -16.80 21.65 12.39
C PHE A 238 -18.31 21.45 12.65
N LEU A 239 -18.85 20.26 12.38
CA LEU A 239 -20.28 19.93 12.45
C LEU A 239 -20.75 19.48 13.85
N GLY A 240 -19.85 19.39 14.83
CA GLY A 240 -20.18 19.08 16.22
C GLY A 240 -19.40 17.88 16.78
N ALA A 241 -19.64 17.57 18.06
CA ALA A 241 -18.85 16.58 18.78
C ALA A 241 -19.04 15.15 18.23
N ILE A 242 -20.27 14.74 17.91
CA ILE A 242 -20.59 13.38 17.45
C ILE A 242 -19.89 13.09 16.11
N VAL A 243 -20.06 13.99 15.13
CA VAL A 243 -19.43 13.84 13.80
C VAL A 243 -17.91 13.86 13.93
N ARG A 244 -17.35 14.74 14.78
CA ARG A 244 -15.91 14.76 15.07
C ARG A 244 -15.41 13.45 15.69
N TYR A 245 -16.15 12.86 16.64
CA TYR A 245 -15.79 11.54 17.18
C TYR A 245 -15.83 10.46 16.11
N PHE A 246 -16.84 10.46 15.24
CA PHE A 246 -16.90 9.56 14.09
C PHE A 246 -15.66 9.72 13.21
N ILE A 247 -15.28 10.96 12.83
CA ILE A 247 -14.08 11.20 12.02
C ILE A 247 -12.83 10.64 12.71
N ILE A 248 -12.63 10.94 13.99
CA ILE A 248 -11.43 10.52 14.74
C ILE A 248 -11.37 8.99 14.89
N LEU A 249 -12.46 8.38 15.35
CA LEU A 249 -12.50 6.94 15.66
C LEU A 249 -12.50 6.09 14.39
N TRP A 250 -13.24 6.50 13.35
CA TRP A 250 -13.25 5.78 12.07
C TRP A 250 -11.89 5.86 11.38
N GLY A 251 -11.23 7.03 11.42
CA GLY A 251 -9.87 7.18 10.91
C GLY A 251 -8.88 6.27 11.63
N ILE A 252 -8.94 6.18 12.97
CA ILE A 252 -8.12 5.23 13.74
C ILE A 252 -8.40 3.79 13.32
N ALA A 253 -9.67 3.39 13.23
CA ALA A 253 -10.04 2.04 12.83
C ALA A 253 -9.50 1.68 11.44
N PHE A 254 -9.68 2.58 10.47
CA PHE A 254 -9.17 2.41 9.11
C PHE A 254 -7.64 2.29 9.09
N PHE A 255 -6.90 3.13 9.80
CA PHE A 255 -5.43 3.06 9.82
C PHE A 255 -4.89 1.83 10.54
N LEU A 256 -5.58 1.34 11.58
CA LEU A 256 -5.24 0.06 12.21
C LEU A 256 -5.46 -1.11 11.25
N ILE A 257 -6.57 -1.12 10.51
CA ILE A 257 -6.85 -2.13 9.48
C ILE A 257 -5.80 -2.05 8.36
N SER A 258 -5.50 -0.85 7.85
CA SER A 258 -4.44 -0.59 6.85
C SER A 258 -3.07 -1.13 7.28
N THR A 259 -2.73 -0.96 8.57
CA THR A 259 -1.43 -1.37 9.13
C THR A 259 -1.34 -2.87 9.39
N PHE A 260 -2.36 -3.46 10.01
CA PHE A 260 -2.27 -4.82 10.55
C PHE A 260 -2.99 -5.87 9.71
N VAL A 261 -4.03 -5.48 8.97
CA VAL A 261 -4.86 -6.40 8.17
C VAL A 261 -4.48 -6.34 6.69
N LEU A 262 -4.24 -5.16 6.14
CA LEU A 262 -4.05 -4.95 4.68
C LEU A 262 -2.60 -4.87 4.20
N PRO A 263 -1.62 -5.40 4.95
CA PRO A 263 -0.22 -4.93 5.04
C PRO A 263 0.25 -4.02 3.88
N LEU A 264 -0.20 -2.76 3.86
CA LEU A 264 0.08 -1.79 2.78
C LEU A 264 1.48 -1.17 2.91
N SER A 265 2.47 -1.98 3.31
CA SER A 265 3.84 -1.55 3.59
C SER A 265 3.87 -0.42 4.64
N TYR A 266 4.59 0.68 4.37
CA TYR A 266 4.75 1.80 5.29
C TYR A 266 3.52 2.74 5.38
N LEU A 267 2.51 2.58 4.52
CA LEU A 267 1.35 3.47 4.47
C LEU A 267 0.65 3.59 5.84
N GLY A 268 0.19 2.47 6.38
CA GLY A 268 -0.56 2.45 7.64
C GLY A 268 0.24 3.04 8.81
N TRP A 269 1.55 2.82 8.84
CA TRP A 269 2.44 3.41 9.84
C TRP A 269 2.51 4.93 9.74
N TYR A 270 2.68 5.48 8.53
CA TYR A 270 2.67 6.92 8.31
C TYR A 270 1.31 7.55 8.67
N GLU A 271 0.21 6.89 8.32
CA GLU A 271 -1.14 7.32 8.68
C GLU A 271 -1.38 7.34 10.19
N LEU A 272 -0.98 6.29 10.92
CA LEU A 272 -1.10 6.23 12.37
C LEU A 272 -0.28 7.33 13.06
N ILE A 273 0.95 7.58 12.61
CA ILE A 273 1.79 8.64 13.19
C ILE A 273 1.26 10.03 12.84
N PHE A 274 0.77 10.23 11.61
CA PHE A 274 0.10 11.46 11.21
C PHE A 274 -1.14 11.72 12.07
N TRP A 275 -1.99 10.71 12.25
CA TRP A 275 -3.20 10.81 13.06
C TRP A 275 -2.88 11.07 14.53
N PHE A 276 -1.83 10.44 15.06
CA PHE A 276 -1.29 10.71 16.38
C PHE A 276 -0.88 12.19 16.51
N ALA A 277 -0.11 12.72 15.55
CA ALA A 277 0.34 14.11 15.59
C ALA A 277 -0.83 15.10 15.60
N VAL A 278 -1.88 14.83 14.80
CA VAL A 278 -3.05 15.71 14.68
C VAL A 278 -4.00 15.58 15.88
N PHE A 279 -4.38 14.36 16.27
CA PHE A 279 -5.50 14.11 17.17
C PHE A 279 -5.16 13.48 18.51
N ALA A 280 -3.93 13.02 18.76
CA ALA A 280 -3.62 12.44 20.06
C ALA A 280 -3.80 13.48 21.16
N THR A 281 -4.73 13.15 22.06
CA THR A 281 -5.12 13.90 23.24
C THR A 281 -5.16 12.95 24.43
N GLY A 282 -5.13 13.51 25.63
CA GLY A 282 -5.36 12.76 26.85
C GLY A 282 -4.31 13.00 27.91
N PRO A 283 -4.58 12.53 29.14
CA PRO A 283 -3.71 12.73 30.29
C PRO A 283 -2.33 12.09 30.11
N VAL A 284 -2.19 11.15 29.19
CA VAL A 284 -0.94 10.45 28.86
C VAL A 284 0.01 11.33 28.05
N PHE A 285 -0.56 12.13 27.15
CA PHE A 285 0.18 13.05 26.26
C PHE A 285 0.23 14.48 26.82
N GLY A 286 -0.16 14.64 28.08
CA GLY A 286 -0.05 15.91 28.81
C GLY A 286 -1.14 16.93 28.53
N SER A 287 -2.29 16.52 28.01
CA SER A 287 -3.39 17.44 27.67
C SER A 287 -4.11 18.09 28.88
N ASN A 288 -3.65 17.86 30.10
CA ASN A 288 -4.37 18.31 31.31
C ASN A 288 -3.38 18.78 32.37
N GLU A 289 -3.18 20.10 32.44
CA GLU A 289 -2.32 20.79 33.42
C GLU A 289 -2.66 20.42 34.85
N THR A 290 -3.95 20.28 35.14
CA THR A 290 -4.46 20.02 36.49
C THR A 290 -3.96 18.68 37.06
N LYS A 291 -3.50 17.75 36.23
CA LYS A 291 -3.09 16.40 36.65
C LYS A 291 -1.57 16.20 36.67
N LYS A 292 -0.79 17.22 37.03
CA LYS A 292 0.64 17.08 37.33
C LYS A 292 0.80 16.28 38.64
N LEU A 293 1.78 15.37 38.65
CA LEU A 293 2.13 14.56 39.81
C LEU A 293 3.43 15.09 40.41
N SER A 294 3.33 15.77 41.55
CA SER A 294 4.49 16.23 42.30
C SER A 294 5.10 15.05 43.05
N VAL A 295 6.37 14.74 42.82
CA VAL A 295 7.07 13.62 43.44
C VAL A 295 8.06 14.17 44.46
N LEU A 296 7.74 14.01 45.74
CA LEU A 296 8.62 14.28 46.86
C LEU A 296 9.63 13.15 47.02
N PHE A 297 10.90 13.50 47.18
CA PHE A 297 11.98 12.53 47.30
C PHE A 297 13.06 12.99 48.29
N ASP A 298 13.77 12.01 48.85
CA ASP A 298 14.96 12.24 49.68
C ASP A 298 16.16 12.67 48.82
N ASP A 299 16.51 13.96 48.89
CA ASP A 299 17.64 14.57 48.20
C ASP A 299 19.01 14.24 48.82
N ARG A 300 19.05 13.42 49.87
CA ARG A 300 20.29 12.86 50.44
C ARG A 300 20.51 11.40 50.07
N CYS A 301 19.60 10.76 49.33
CA CYS A 301 19.78 9.37 48.91
C CYS A 301 20.24 9.23 47.45
N ASN A 302 21.37 8.56 47.22
CA ASN A 302 21.91 8.27 45.87
C ASN A 302 20.90 7.53 44.98
N LEU A 303 20.14 6.59 45.55
CA LEU A 303 19.13 5.84 44.81
C LEU A 303 17.97 6.75 44.37
N CYS A 304 17.47 7.59 45.26
CA CYS A 304 16.37 8.51 44.97
C CYS A 304 16.78 9.54 43.90
N ASP A 305 17.97 10.13 44.01
CA ASP A 305 18.51 11.08 43.03
C ASP A 305 18.64 10.45 41.62
N ARG A 306 19.21 9.24 41.53
CA ARG A 306 19.29 8.48 40.27
C ARG A 306 17.91 8.12 39.72
N THR A 307 16.99 7.71 40.60
CA THR A 307 15.62 7.36 40.22
C THR A 307 14.90 8.57 39.64
N VAL A 308 14.96 9.73 40.30
CA VAL A 308 14.36 10.98 39.81
C VAL A 308 14.96 11.39 38.47
N LYS A 309 16.29 11.36 38.32
CA LYS A 309 16.95 11.66 37.04
C LYS A 309 16.47 10.72 35.93
N THR A 310 16.35 9.43 36.23
CA THR A 310 15.86 8.42 35.29
C THR A 310 14.40 8.66 34.92
N LEU A 311 13.51 8.86 35.90
CA LEU A 311 12.10 9.14 35.66
C LEU A 311 11.90 10.45 34.88
N SER A 312 12.68 11.49 35.17
CA SER A 312 12.68 12.75 34.41
C SER A 312 13.13 12.59 32.97
N TRP A 313 13.93 11.55 32.67
CA TRP A 313 14.35 11.23 31.31
C TRP A 313 13.21 10.61 30.50
N PHE A 314 12.45 9.72 31.13
CA PHE A 314 11.27 9.08 30.53
C PHE A 314 10.05 10.01 30.44
N ASP A 315 9.94 11.00 31.33
CA ASP A 315 8.85 11.97 31.36
C ASP A 315 8.98 13.05 30.28
N ILE A 316 8.92 12.64 29.02
CA ILE A 316 9.01 13.54 27.86
C ILE A 316 7.92 14.62 27.93
N PHE A 317 6.72 14.27 28.38
CA PHE A 317 5.59 15.20 28.46
C PHE A 317 5.52 15.98 29.79
N GLY A 318 6.56 15.99 30.63
CA GLY A 318 6.58 16.84 31.84
C GLY A 318 5.38 16.63 32.79
N ARG A 319 4.91 15.39 32.93
CA ARG A 319 3.80 15.01 33.82
C ARG A 319 4.22 14.94 35.29
N LEU A 320 5.51 14.86 35.55
CA LEU A 320 6.11 14.74 36.86
C LEU A 320 6.83 16.05 37.24
N VAL A 321 6.64 16.48 38.48
CA VAL A 321 7.39 17.59 39.08
C VAL A 321 8.12 17.07 40.29
N PHE A 322 9.45 16.95 40.22
CA PHE A 322 10.24 16.40 41.31
C PHE A 322 10.61 17.50 42.30
N MET A 323 10.41 17.24 43.59
CA MET A 323 10.60 18.20 44.68
C MET A 323 11.43 17.55 45.79
N PRO A 324 12.65 18.05 46.08
CA PRO A 324 13.43 17.64 47.25
C PRO A 324 12.62 17.85 48.54
N ILE A 325 12.46 16.82 49.38
CA ILE A 325 11.60 16.89 50.57
C ILE A 325 12.11 17.93 51.58
N HIS A 326 13.42 17.97 51.85
CA HIS A 326 14.01 18.89 52.83
C HIS A 326 13.78 20.37 52.50
N ARG A 327 13.66 20.70 51.21
CA ARG A 327 13.49 22.08 50.73
C ARG A 327 12.03 22.44 50.45
N ASN A 328 11.14 21.45 50.41
CA ASN A 328 9.73 21.63 50.08
C ASN A 328 8.79 21.21 51.22
N MET A 329 9.24 21.32 52.48
CA MET A 329 8.48 20.93 53.68
C MET A 329 7.11 21.60 53.77
N VAL A 330 7.01 22.89 53.45
CA VAL A 330 5.72 23.62 53.47
C VAL A 330 4.71 22.99 52.52
N THR A 331 5.16 22.57 51.33
CA THR A 331 4.32 21.89 50.35
C THR A 331 3.97 20.48 50.83
N ALA A 332 4.92 19.76 51.42
CA ALA A 332 4.69 18.41 51.97
C ALA A 332 3.66 18.41 53.10
N GLU A 333 3.81 19.31 54.08
CA GLU A 333 2.90 19.47 55.22
C GLU A 333 1.48 19.85 54.79
N LYS A 334 1.36 20.72 53.77
CA LYS A 334 0.06 21.09 53.18
C LYS A 334 -0.74 19.87 52.70
N PHE A 335 -0.06 18.82 52.24
CA PHE A 335 -0.67 17.58 51.77
C PHE A 335 -0.55 16.44 52.79
N GLY A 336 -0.22 16.74 54.04
CA GLY A 336 -0.15 15.77 55.12
C GLY A 336 0.96 14.74 54.94
N VAL A 337 2.12 15.15 54.41
CA VAL A 337 3.32 14.32 54.29
C VAL A 337 4.34 14.81 55.31
N SER A 338 4.71 13.96 56.27
CA SER A 338 5.76 14.29 57.24
C SER A 338 7.16 14.18 56.61
N LEU A 339 8.15 14.84 57.21
CA LEU A 339 9.54 14.69 56.78
C LEU A 339 9.97 13.21 56.84
N GLU A 340 9.64 12.52 57.93
CA GLU A 340 10.00 11.11 58.13
C GLU A 340 9.39 10.21 57.05
N GLU A 341 8.14 10.46 56.64
CA GLU A 341 7.50 9.73 55.56
C GLU A 341 8.19 9.97 54.21
N GLY A 342 8.49 11.23 53.87
CA GLY A 342 9.19 11.57 52.63
C GLY A 342 10.67 11.15 52.61
N LEU A 343 11.26 10.93 53.78
CA LEU A 343 12.57 10.30 53.94
C LEU A 343 12.51 8.78 53.84
N THR A 344 11.37 8.18 54.19
CA THR A 344 11.16 6.72 54.18
C THR A 344 10.72 6.22 52.81
N ASP A 345 9.91 6.98 52.09
CA ASP A 345 9.36 6.61 50.79
C ASP A 345 9.35 7.78 49.82
N LEU A 346 9.35 7.46 48.52
CA LEU A 346 8.94 8.45 47.52
C LEU A 346 7.43 8.64 47.64
N VAL A 347 7.00 9.90 47.68
CA VAL A 347 5.60 10.28 47.83
C VAL A 347 5.17 11.12 46.63
N GLY A 348 4.17 10.65 45.90
CA GLY A 348 3.53 11.40 44.83
C GLY A 348 2.25 12.08 45.30
N ILE A 349 2.08 13.34 44.93
CA ILE A 349 0.90 14.14 45.22
C ILE A 349 0.33 14.65 43.90
N GLU A 350 -0.94 14.40 43.66
CA GLU A 350 -1.65 14.95 42.50
C GLU A 350 -2.19 16.35 42.82
N GLU A 351 -1.61 17.39 42.21
CA GLU A 351 -1.82 18.79 42.62
C GLU A 351 -3.30 19.22 42.63
N ALA A 352 -4.11 18.81 41.64
CA ALA A 352 -5.52 19.22 41.59
C ALA A 352 -6.44 18.46 42.56
N THR A 353 -6.09 17.24 42.95
CA THR A 353 -6.98 16.40 43.78
C THR A 353 -6.48 16.25 45.21
N GLY A 354 -5.21 16.58 45.47
CA GLY A 354 -4.53 16.28 46.72
C GLY A 354 -4.30 14.79 46.96
N LYS A 355 -4.60 13.92 45.97
CA LYS A 355 -4.48 12.47 46.14
C LYS A 355 -3.02 12.06 46.26
N ARG A 356 -2.73 11.35 47.35
CA ARG A 356 -1.40 10.85 47.73
C ARG A 356 -1.15 9.43 47.24
N TYR A 357 0.07 9.15 46.81
CA TYR A 357 0.55 7.86 46.33
C TYR A 357 1.94 7.58 46.92
N ASP A 358 2.05 6.57 47.78
CA ASP A 358 3.29 6.26 48.50
C ASP A 358 3.98 5.00 47.99
N GLY A 359 5.31 4.99 48.09
CA GLY A 359 6.13 3.81 47.89
C GLY A 359 5.89 3.11 46.55
N TYR A 360 5.64 1.79 46.56
CA TYR A 360 5.39 1.01 45.34
C TYR A 360 4.21 1.55 44.49
N ARG A 361 3.16 2.07 45.14
CA ARG A 361 1.97 2.60 44.44
C ARG A 361 2.31 3.85 43.63
N LEU A 362 3.31 4.62 44.05
CA LEU A 362 3.82 5.73 43.27
C LEU A 362 4.39 5.25 41.95
N TYR A 363 5.23 4.21 41.95
CA TYR A 363 5.85 3.67 40.73
C TYR A 363 4.80 3.15 39.74
N GLU A 364 3.80 2.42 40.22
CA GLU A 364 2.66 2.02 39.39
C GLU A 364 1.94 3.23 38.78
N THR A 365 1.72 4.28 39.58
CA THR A 365 1.04 5.51 39.13
C THR A 365 1.88 6.29 38.13
N VAL A 366 3.19 6.38 38.34
CA VAL A 366 4.14 6.99 37.42
C VAL A 366 4.17 6.21 36.11
N ALA A 367 4.27 4.88 36.17
CA ALA A 367 4.26 4.02 35.00
C ALA A 367 2.95 4.15 34.20
N ALA A 368 1.80 4.32 34.87
CA ALA A 368 0.52 4.54 34.21
C ALA A 368 0.38 5.94 33.56
N ARG A 369 1.14 6.94 34.03
CA ARG A 369 1.04 8.34 33.55
C ARG A 369 2.10 8.69 32.50
N VAL A 370 3.29 8.13 32.61
CA VAL A 370 4.43 8.41 31.71
C VAL A 370 4.39 7.43 30.55
N PHE A 371 4.14 7.94 29.34
CA PHE A 371 3.96 7.13 28.13
C PHE A 371 5.07 6.09 27.90
N LEU A 372 6.34 6.47 28.04
CA LEU A 372 7.46 5.54 27.84
C LEU A 372 7.57 4.43 28.90
N LEU A 373 6.91 4.60 30.06
CA LEU A 373 6.88 3.61 31.13
C LEU A 373 5.62 2.73 31.08
N TRP A 374 4.71 2.94 30.12
CA TRP A 374 3.50 2.14 29.98
C TRP A 374 3.72 0.63 29.87
N PRO A 375 4.72 0.11 29.14
CA PRO A 375 4.97 -1.33 29.11
C PRO A 375 5.25 -1.94 30.50
N ALA A 376 5.78 -1.15 31.44
CA ALA A 376 6.03 -1.59 32.81
C ALA A 376 4.77 -1.54 33.69
N TRP A 377 3.73 -0.78 33.31
CA TRP A 377 2.54 -0.61 34.13
C TRP A 377 1.78 -1.92 34.41
N PRO A 378 1.49 -2.81 33.43
CA PRO A 378 0.84 -4.08 33.69
C PRO A 378 1.63 -4.97 34.65
N VAL A 379 2.97 -4.96 34.54
CA VAL A 379 3.86 -5.72 35.43
C VAL A 379 3.80 -5.18 36.86
N LEU A 380 3.83 -3.85 37.03
CA LEU A 380 3.72 -3.22 38.34
C LEU A 380 2.33 -3.41 38.97
N TRP A 381 1.27 -3.29 38.17
CA TRP A 381 -0.10 -3.55 38.60
C TRP A 381 -0.26 -5.01 39.07
N LEU A 382 0.29 -5.97 38.32
CA LEU A 382 0.27 -7.38 38.70
C LEU A 382 1.13 -7.64 39.95
N GLY A 383 2.30 -7.02 40.04
CA GLY A 383 3.19 -7.09 41.20
C GLY A 383 2.53 -6.57 42.48
N ARG A 384 1.71 -5.50 42.39
CA ARG A 384 0.86 -5.05 43.50
C ARG A 384 -0.20 -6.10 43.85
N LYS A 385 -0.91 -6.63 42.85
CA LYS A 385 -1.99 -7.61 43.05
C LYS A 385 -1.50 -8.89 43.72
N LEU A 386 -0.29 -9.33 43.39
CA LEU A 386 0.37 -10.50 43.96
C LEU A 386 1.18 -10.22 45.24
N TRP A 387 1.22 -8.97 45.73
CA TRP A 387 2.03 -8.52 46.87
C TRP A 387 3.56 -8.69 46.75
N ILE A 388 4.06 -9.30 45.68
CA ILE A 388 5.50 -9.46 45.40
C ILE A 388 6.16 -8.08 45.24
N GLY A 389 5.53 -7.18 44.48
CA GLY A 389 6.06 -5.83 44.21
C GLY A 389 6.28 -5.00 45.47
N PRO A 390 5.26 -4.81 46.33
CA PRO A 390 5.39 -4.13 47.61
C PRO A 390 6.46 -4.75 48.53
N ALA A 391 6.54 -6.08 48.61
CA ALA A 391 7.54 -6.76 49.44
C ALA A 391 8.97 -6.49 48.96
N VAL A 392 9.23 -6.61 47.66
CA VAL A 392 10.54 -6.29 47.05
C VAL A 392 10.86 -4.81 47.23
N TYR A 393 9.88 -3.94 47.06
CA TYR A 393 10.06 -2.50 47.27
C TYR A 393 10.49 -2.18 48.70
N ARG A 394 9.81 -2.74 49.71
CA ARG A 394 10.18 -2.53 51.12
C ARG A 394 11.58 -3.03 51.42
N PHE A 395 11.91 -4.23 50.94
CA PHE A 395 13.25 -4.80 51.09
C PHE A 395 14.35 -3.85 50.60
N ILE A 396 14.13 -3.17 49.46
CA ILE A 396 15.07 -2.19 48.88
C ILE A 396 15.01 -0.86 49.64
N ALA A 397 13.81 -0.34 49.92
CA ALA A 397 13.60 0.94 50.60
C ALA A 397 14.27 0.98 51.98
N ASP A 398 14.09 -0.07 52.78
CA ASP A 398 14.63 -0.18 54.14
C ASP A 398 16.17 -0.30 54.16
N ARG A 399 16.77 -0.71 53.04
CA ARG A 399 18.22 -0.92 52.91
C ARG A 399 18.91 0.10 51.99
N ARG A 400 18.20 1.09 51.43
CA ARG A 400 18.73 1.91 50.33
C ARG A 400 19.98 2.71 50.70
N THR A 401 20.08 3.26 51.91
CA THR A 401 21.25 4.02 52.37
C THR A 401 22.46 3.13 52.56
N ARG A 402 22.26 1.89 53.04
CA ARG A 402 23.30 0.87 53.17
C ARG A 402 23.76 0.33 51.80
N LEU A 403 22.83 0.15 50.86
CA LEU A 403 23.12 -0.45 49.55
C LEU A 403 23.68 0.54 48.52
N PHE A 404 23.21 1.80 48.55
CA PHE A 404 23.53 2.79 47.52
C PHE A 404 24.27 4.02 48.06
N GLY A 405 24.45 4.14 49.38
CA GLY A 405 25.12 5.28 50.02
C GLY A 405 24.25 6.54 50.11
N VAL A 406 24.84 7.60 50.65
CA VAL A 406 24.23 8.90 50.92
C VAL A 406 24.92 9.97 50.06
N CYS A 407 24.16 10.90 49.49
CA CYS A 407 24.68 12.10 48.83
C CYS A 407 24.86 13.21 49.87
N GLU A 408 25.97 13.95 49.79
CA GLU A 408 26.14 15.14 50.62
C GLU A 408 25.24 16.30 50.14
N PHE A 409 25.08 16.45 48.82
CA PHE A 409 24.18 17.43 48.20
C PHE A 409 23.58 16.92 46.88
N SER A 410 22.25 16.97 46.72
CA SER A 410 21.63 16.75 45.41
C SER A 410 21.84 17.96 44.50
N THR A 411 22.18 17.69 43.24
CA THR A 411 22.28 18.69 42.17
C THR A 411 20.92 19.07 41.58
N ILE A 412 19.84 18.47 42.08
CA ILE A 412 18.47 18.72 41.61
C ILE A 412 17.93 20.00 42.28
N PRO A 413 17.38 20.95 41.50
CA PRO A 413 16.79 22.18 42.05
C PRO A 413 15.49 21.89 42.81
N ASP A 414 15.00 22.88 43.56
CA ASP A 414 13.84 22.75 44.46
C ASP A 414 12.56 22.31 43.73
N LYS A 415 12.44 22.67 42.45
CA LYS A 415 11.46 22.11 41.52
C LYS A 415 12.18 21.70 40.26
N PHE A 416 12.21 20.40 40.01
CA PHE A 416 12.86 19.84 38.84
C PHE A 416 11.85 19.18 37.93
N SER A 417 11.83 19.65 36.69
CA SER A 417 11.29 18.93 35.55
C SER A 417 12.32 19.09 34.46
N ARG A 418 12.82 17.98 33.90
CA ARG A 418 13.89 18.03 32.89
C ARG A 418 13.49 18.87 31.69
N PHE A 419 12.22 18.80 31.32
CA PHE A 419 11.62 19.59 30.27
C PHE A 419 10.67 20.63 30.89
N GLY A 420 11.05 21.26 32.01
CA GLY A 420 10.27 22.36 32.58
C GLY A 420 9.96 23.43 31.52
N HIS A 421 8.93 24.26 31.76
CA HIS A 421 8.49 25.32 30.84
C HIS A 421 9.72 25.95 30.21
N SER A 422 9.87 25.77 28.90
CA SER A 422 11.04 26.25 28.20
C SER A 422 11.05 27.77 28.33
N LYS A 423 11.80 28.31 29.31
CA LYS A 423 11.95 29.76 29.51
C LYS A 423 12.44 30.46 28.24
N ASN A 424 12.97 29.70 27.28
CA ASN A 424 13.47 30.17 25.99
C ASN A 424 12.43 30.13 24.86
N ILE A 425 11.27 29.48 25.03
CA ILE A 425 10.14 29.75 24.13
C ILE A 425 9.50 31.01 24.66
N ASP A 426 10.14 32.15 24.38
CA ASP A 426 9.55 33.44 24.68
C ASP A 426 8.49 33.72 23.61
N PRO A 427 7.17 33.58 23.93
CA PRO A 427 6.11 33.95 23.00
C PRO A 427 6.20 35.44 22.61
N GLN A 428 7.02 36.24 23.30
CA GLN A 428 7.21 37.68 23.06
C GLN A 428 8.48 38.02 22.25
N SER A 429 9.15 37.06 21.61
CA SER A 429 10.38 37.33 20.81
C SER A 429 10.24 38.35 19.65
N GLY A 430 9.11 39.04 19.49
CA GLY A 430 8.88 40.10 18.50
C GLY A 430 8.82 39.61 17.06
N ALA A 431 9.33 38.41 16.78
CA ALA A 431 9.29 37.78 15.47
C ALA A 431 7.87 37.29 15.14
N PRO A 432 7.36 37.56 13.92
CA PRO A 432 6.04 37.10 13.52
C PRO A 432 5.98 35.57 13.52
N ALA A 433 4.90 35.02 14.07
CA ALA A 433 4.64 33.58 14.08
C ALA A 433 4.68 32.98 12.67
N TYR A 434 4.24 33.74 11.67
CA TYR A 434 4.22 33.34 10.28
C TYR A 434 5.23 34.20 9.49
N SER A 435 6.36 33.61 9.11
CA SER A 435 7.32 34.26 8.23
C SER A 435 6.78 34.33 6.78
N ALA A 436 7.42 35.11 5.92
CA ALA A 436 7.09 35.14 4.49
C ALA A 436 7.17 33.75 3.84
N ALA A 437 8.16 32.94 4.24
CA ALA A 437 8.32 31.57 3.75
C ALA A 437 7.13 30.68 4.11
N ILE A 438 6.67 30.71 5.37
CA ILE A 438 5.50 29.91 5.79
C ILE A 438 4.22 30.39 5.10
N HIS A 439 4.04 31.70 4.93
CA HIS A 439 2.92 32.22 4.14
C HIS A 439 2.97 31.72 2.71
N ALA A 440 4.13 31.74 2.06
CA ALA A 440 4.29 31.22 0.70
C ALA A 440 3.93 29.73 0.62
N VAL A 441 4.40 28.90 1.56
CA VAL A 441 4.03 27.47 1.61
C VAL A 441 2.52 27.27 1.76
N LEU A 442 1.87 28.01 2.67
CA LEU A 442 0.42 27.91 2.89
C LEU A 442 -0.38 28.38 1.67
N VAL A 443 0.02 29.48 1.02
CA VAL A 443 -0.63 29.99 -0.19
C VAL A 443 -0.46 28.98 -1.32
N THR A 444 0.75 28.46 -1.54
CA THR A 444 1.01 27.42 -2.56
C THR A 444 0.18 26.18 -2.30
N LEU A 445 0.08 25.71 -1.05
CA LEU A 445 -0.77 24.58 -0.70
C LEU A 445 -2.24 24.84 -1.09
N VAL A 446 -2.79 26.00 -0.77
CA VAL A 446 -4.19 26.34 -1.10
C VAL A 446 -4.40 26.41 -2.61
N VAL A 447 -3.48 27.04 -3.35
CA VAL A 447 -3.55 27.13 -4.81
C VAL A 447 -3.49 25.75 -5.45
N LEU A 448 -2.51 24.92 -5.05
CA LEU A 448 -2.35 23.57 -5.60
C LEU A 448 -3.47 22.63 -5.18
N SER A 449 -3.98 22.74 -3.96
CA SER A 449 -5.16 21.99 -3.50
C SER A 449 -6.38 22.36 -4.34
N THR A 450 -6.62 23.65 -4.57
CA THR A 450 -7.73 24.12 -5.40
C THR A 450 -7.59 23.64 -6.83
N ALA A 451 -6.40 23.77 -7.43
CA ALA A 451 -6.12 23.26 -8.77
C ALA A 451 -6.33 21.74 -8.86
N PHE A 452 -5.97 20.99 -7.82
CA PHE A 452 -6.20 19.56 -7.76
C PHE A 452 -7.69 19.21 -7.61
N LEU A 453 -8.46 19.97 -6.82
CA LEU A 453 -9.91 19.77 -6.69
C LEU A 453 -10.64 19.97 -8.04
N LEU A 454 -10.15 20.87 -8.91
CA LEU A 454 -10.67 21.05 -10.27
C LEU A 454 -10.42 19.84 -11.19
N ARG A 455 -9.56 18.91 -10.78
CA ARG A 455 -9.19 17.68 -11.50
C ARG A 455 -9.87 16.44 -10.94
N LEU A 456 -10.81 16.59 -10.00
CA LEU A 456 -11.53 15.46 -9.44
C LEU A 456 -12.41 14.79 -10.50
N PRO A 457 -12.37 13.45 -10.61
CA PRO A 457 -13.17 12.66 -11.54
C PRO A 457 -14.63 12.56 -11.07
N THR A 458 -15.32 13.67 -10.80
CA THR A 458 -16.70 13.63 -10.26
C THR A 458 -17.72 13.18 -11.29
N PHE A 459 -17.57 13.61 -12.54
CA PHE A 459 -18.51 13.32 -13.63
C PHE A 459 -17.91 12.48 -14.75
N THR A 460 -16.58 12.39 -14.84
CA THR A 460 -15.87 11.63 -15.86
C THR A 460 -14.52 11.17 -15.33
N THR A 461 -14.06 10.00 -15.78
CA THR A 461 -12.72 9.48 -15.53
C THR A 461 -11.62 10.27 -16.29
N ALA A 462 -12.00 11.04 -17.31
CA ALA A 462 -11.12 11.90 -18.11
C ALA A 462 -11.10 13.37 -17.61
N ALA A 463 -11.19 13.59 -16.30
CA ALA A 463 -11.28 14.94 -15.72
C ALA A 463 -10.12 15.87 -16.10
N ASP A 464 -8.93 15.33 -16.37
CA ASP A 464 -7.77 16.10 -16.82
C ASP A 464 -7.85 16.52 -18.30
N GLU A 465 -8.76 15.95 -19.10
CA GLU A 465 -8.90 16.25 -20.53
C GLU A 465 -9.95 17.35 -20.79
N ILE A 466 -10.87 17.54 -19.85
CA ILE A 466 -11.95 18.52 -19.93
C ILE A 466 -11.69 19.76 -19.06
N ALA A 467 -12.27 20.91 -19.42
CA ALA A 467 -12.21 22.09 -18.56
C ALA A 467 -13.13 21.88 -17.34
N PRO A 468 -12.71 22.29 -16.12
CA PRO A 468 -11.51 23.06 -15.79
C PRO A 468 -10.24 22.21 -15.52
N GLY A 469 -10.34 20.89 -15.41
CA GLY A 469 -9.22 20.02 -15.04
C GLY A 469 -8.03 20.09 -15.99
N ARG A 470 -8.26 20.21 -17.30
CA ARG A 470 -7.21 20.43 -18.32
C ARG A 470 -6.37 21.68 -18.05
N TRP A 471 -7.00 22.79 -17.66
CA TRP A 471 -6.28 24.01 -17.35
C TRP A 471 -5.42 23.86 -16.09
N ALA A 472 -5.96 23.19 -15.07
CA ALA A 472 -5.20 22.90 -13.85
C ALA A 472 -4.03 21.94 -14.12
N ALA A 473 -4.25 20.89 -14.92
CA ALA A 473 -3.22 19.95 -15.32
C ALA A 473 -2.13 20.61 -16.16
N SER A 474 -2.47 21.51 -17.10
CA SER A 474 -1.48 22.24 -17.89
C SER A 474 -0.69 23.25 -17.07
N ALA A 475 -1.35 23.95 -16.13
CA ALA A 475 -0.72 25.00 -15.34
C ALA A 475 0.18 24.45 -14.23
N PHE A 476 -0.22 23.36 -13.58
CA PHE A 476 0.45 22.87 -12.37
C PHE A 476 1.01 21.45 -12.50
N GLY A 477 0.64 20.70 -13.54
CA GLY A 477 1.15 19.35 -13.80
C GLY A 477 1.07 18.44 -12.57
N ALA A 478 2.23 17.95 -12.14
CA ALA A 478 2.39 17.09 -10.97
C ALA A 478 2.80 17.85 -9.69
N ALA A 479 2.86 19.19 -9.70
CA ALA A 479 3.29 19.99 -8.55
C ALA A 479 2.53 19.72 -7.23
N PRO A 480 1.22 19.39 -7.22
CA PRO A 480 0.51 19.01 -5.99
C PRO A 480 1.16 17.82 -5.24
N LEU A 481 1.89 16.92 -5.93
CA LEU A 481 2.61 15.80 -5.31
C LEU A 481 3.68 16.25 -4.32
N GLY A 482 4.22 17.47 -4.46
CA GLY A 482 5.18 18.03 -3.50
C GLY A 482 4.58 18.28 -2.11
N PHE A 483 3.24 18.30 -2.01
CA PHE A 483 2.48 18.36 -0.75
C PHE A 483 1.83 17.01 -0.41
N GLY A 484 2.18 15.94 -1.13
CA GLY A 484 1.53 14.65 -1.02
C GLY A 484 0.10 14.62 -1.59
N ILE A 485 -0.28 15.59 -2.42
CA ILE A 485 -1.61 15.62 -3.06
C ILE A 485 -1.48 15.00 -4.45
N GLY A 486 -1.93 13.76 -4.59
CA GLY A 486 -1.78 12.97 -5.81
C GLY A 486 -3.04 12.23 -6.21
N LYS A 487 -3.06 11.76 -7.46
CA LYS A 487 -4.09 10.85 -7.94
C LYS A 487 -3.90 9.49 -7.26
N ILE A 488 -4.97 8.97 -6.67
CA ILE A 488 -4.95 7.67 -6.00
C ILE A 488 -6.06 6.79 -6.59
N ASN A 489 -5.66 5.60 -7.03
CA ASN A 489 -6.57 4.61 -7.57
C ASN A 489 -6.12 3.25 -7.04
N VAL A 490 -6.75 2.81 -5.96
CA VAL A 490 -6.45 1.56 -5.26
C VAL A 490 -7.73 0.76 -5.10
N PHE A 491 -7.62 -0.57 -5.12
CA PHE A 491 -8.79 -1.46 -4.98
C PHE A 491 -9.85 -1.22 -6.05
N ASN A 492 -9.42 -0.83 -7.25
CA ASN A 492 -10.29 -0.88 -8.41
C ASN A 492 -10.41 -2.32 -8.93
N GLU A 493 -11.32 -2.56 -9.87
CA GLU A 493 -11.51 -3.88 -10.50
C GLU A 493 -10.18 -4.53 -10.94
N SER A 494 -9.24 -3.74 -11.49
CA SER A 494 -7.96 -4.29 -11.93
C SER A 494 -7.00 -4.66 -10.80
N ASP A 495 -7.03 -3.93 -9.69
CA ASP A 495 -6.29 -4.29 -8.48
C ASP A 495 -6.88 -5.54 -7.85
N LEU A 496 -8.20 -5.66 -7.86
CA LEU A 496 -8.91 -6.82 -7.35
C LEU A 496 -8.63 -8.06 -8.20
N ALA A 497 -8.52 -7.93 -9.52
CA ALA A 497 -8.12 -9.05 -10.39
C ALA A 497 -6.75 -9.62 -10.00
N LEU A 498 -5.80 -8.77 -9.59
CA LEU A 498 -4.48 -9.22 -9.10
C LEU A 498 -4.60 -10.07 -7.83
N PHE A 499 -5.55 -9.76 -6.95
CA PHE A 499 -5.75 -10.47 -5.68
C PHE A 499 -6.31 -11.88 -5.84
N THR A 500 -6.79 -12.24 -7.03
CA THR A 500 -7.14 -13.62 -7.37
C THR A 500 -5.91 -14.50 -7.61
N LEU A 501 -4.73 -13.89 -7.82
CA LEU A 501 -3.50 -14.59 -8.14
C LEU A 501 -2.73 -14.95 -6.87
N ARG A 502 -2.16 -16.15 -6.85
CA ARG A 502 -1.22 -16.64 -5.85
C ARG A 502 0.08 -16.96 -6.55
N PHE A 503 1.18 -16.41 -6.06
CA PHE A 503 2.51 -16.74 -6.55
C PHE A 503 3.17 -17.69 -5.57
N SER A 504 3.73 -18.79 -6.07
CA SER A 504 4.65 -19.65 -5.32
C SER A 504 5.91 -19.85 -6.16
N ALA A 505 7.03 -20.09 -5.49
CA ALA A 505 8.29 -20.32 -6.17
C ALA A 505 8.99 -21.53 -5.56
N THR A 506 9.63 -22.30 -6.42
CA THR A 506 10.40 -23.49 -6.06
C THR A 506 11.68 -23.51 -6.88
N MET A 507 12.80 -23.86 -6.25
CA MET A 507 14.04 -24.10 -6.99
C MET A 507 14.08 -25.58 -7.40
N GLN A 508 14.36 -25.84 -8.66
CA GLN A 508 14.58 -27.19 -9.17
C GLN A 508 16.06 -27.34 -9.57
N PRO A 509 16.73 -28.46 -9.24
CA PRO A 509 18.06 -28.71 -9.78
C PRO A 509 17.97 -28.84 -11.31
N SER A 510 18.98 -28.33 -12.02
CA SER A 510 19.07 -28.50 -13.47
C SER A 510 19.02 -30.00 -13.84
N LEU A 511 18.36 -30.30 -14.95
CA LEU A 511 18.10 -31.64 -15.48
C LEU A 511 19.39 -32.49 -15.66
N ASP A 512 20.56 -31.87 -15.66
CA ASP A 512 21.86 -32.52 -15.81
C ASP A 512 22.44 -33.11 -14.51
N MET A 513 21.76 -32.95 -13.36
CA MET A 513 22.21 -33.49 -12.08
C MET A 513 21.73 -34.94 -11.85
N PRO A 514 22.62 -35.87 -11.47
CA PRO A 514 22.23 -37.24 -11.15
C PRO A 514 21.22 -37.26 -9.99
N GLU A 515 20.14 -38.03 -10.15
CA GLU A 515 18.91 -38.09 -9.32
C GLU A 515 19.10 -38.25 -7.79
N GLY A 516 20.32 -38.40 -7.29
CA GLY A 516 20.63 -38.79 -5.91
C GLY A 516 20.60 -37.68 -4.84
N ASN A 517 20.47 -36.39 -5.18
CA ASN A 517 20.57 -35.29 -4.20
C ASN A 517 19.55 -34.16 -4.41
N VAL A 518 18.30 -34.50 -4.78
CA VAL A 518 17.24 -33.51 -4.89
C VAL A 518 16.73 -33.17 -3.48
N LEU A 519 17.09 -31.99 -2.97
CA LEU A 519 16.46 -31.40 -1.78
C LEU A 519 15.02 -30.99 -2.14
N THR A 520 14.09 -31.96 -2.19
CA THR A 520 12.65 -31.72 -2.37
C THR A 520 11.98 -31.22 -1.08
N LYS A 521 12.59 -30.24 -0.40
CA LYS A 521 11.81 -29.48 0.57
C LYS A 521 11.10 -28.38 -0.22
N PRO A 522 9.76 -28.41 -0.36
CA PRO A 522 9.05 -27.29 -0.92
C PRO A 522 9.37 -26.07 -0.06
N LEU A 523 10.16 -25.15 -0.61
CA LEU A 523 10.30 -23.81 -0.05
C LEU A 523 9.00 -23.07 -0.35
N SER A 524 7.86 -23.52 0.17
CA SER A 524 6.59 -22.78 0.11
C SER A 524 6.58 -21.58 1.06
N SER A 525 7.77 -21.11 1.48
CA SER A 525 7.91 -19.99 2.38
C SER A 525 7.72 -18.70 1.61
N PRO A 526 6.79 -17.82 1.99
CA PRO A 526 6.66 -16.47 1.43
C PRO A 526 7.92 -15.61 1.61
N HIS A 527 8.97 -16.14 2.25
CA HIS A 527 10.27 -15.50 2.46
C HIS A 527 11.33 -15.83 1.41
N LEU A 528 11.01 -16.60 0.35
CA LEU A 528 11.97 -16.91 -0.73
C LEU A 528 12.55 -15.66 -1.39
N PHE A 529 11.75 -14.59 -1.47
CA PHE A 529 12.15 -13.34 -2.11
C PHE A 529 12.22 -12.22 -1.08
N ASN A 530 13.38 -11.59 -0.96
CA ASN A 530 13.53 -10.32 -0.26
C ASN A 530 13.46 -9.17 -1.27
N MET A 531 12.25 -8.90 -1.79
CA MET A 531 12.06 -7.91 -2.86
C MET A 531 12.19 -6.48 -2.34
N SER A 532 12.89 -5.64 -3.10
CA SER A 532 12.81 -4.17 -2.96
C SER A 532 11.40 -3.65 -3.30
N ASP A 533 11.07 -2.43 -2.86
CA ASP A 533 9.87 -1.71 -3.32
C ASP A 533 9.82 -1.60 -4.85
N ARG A 534 10.96 -1.40 -5.51
CA ARG A 534 11.09 -1.33 -6.98
C ARG A 534 10.67 -2.65 -7.63
N GLN A 535 11.25 -3.77 -7.20
CA GLN A 535 10.94 -5.09 -7.74
C GLN A 535 9.48 -5.45 -7.48
N ARG A 536 9.00 -5.24 -6.26
CA ARG A 536 7.60 -5.50 -5.90
C ARG A 536 6.66 -4.65 -6.76
N TYR A 537 6.93 -3.37 -6.94
CA TYR A 537 6.11 -2.50 -7.78
C TYR A 537 6.17 -2.91 -9.26
N PHE A 538 7.34 -3.27 -9.77
CA PHE A 538 7.51 -3.75 -11.14
C PHE A 538 6.70 -5.02 -11.38
N ILE A 539 6.86 -6.03 -10.51
CA ILE A 539 6.12 -7.29 -10.57
C ILE A 539 4.61 -7.02 -10.48
N ILE A 540 4.15 -6.23 -9.51
CA ILE A 540 2.73 -5.88 -9.34
C ILE A 540 2.18 -5.14 -10.57
N LYS A 541 2.94 -4.22 -11.15
CA LYS A 541 2.54 -3.48 -12.36
C LYS A 541 2.32 -4.44 -13.54
N HIS A 542 3.26 -5.35 -13.78
CA HIS A 542 3.12 -6.33 -14.86
C HIS A 542 2.05 -7.37 -14.54
N ALA A 543 1.91 -7.78 -13.27
CA ALA A 543 0.87 -8.70 -12.84
C ALA A 543 -0.54 -8.09 -12.97
N ARG A 544 -0.70 -6.78 -12.78
CA ARG A 544 -1.95 -6.06 -13.09
C ARG A 544 -2.28 -6.04 -14.59
N ARG A 545 -1.27 -5.97 -15.46
CA ARG A 545 -1.48 -6.11 -16.91
C ARG A 545 -1.96 -7.52 -17.21
N MET A 546 -1.22 -8.51 -16.73
CA MET A 546 -1.49 -9.93 -16.92
C MET A 546 -2.84 -10.37 -16.34
N SER A 547 -3.21 -9.93 -15.14
CA SER A 547 -4.47 -10.32 -14.48
C SER A 547 -5.70 -9.86 -15.24
N ARG A 548 -5.57 -8.80 -16.05
CA ARG A 548 -6.62 -8.37 -16.96
C ARG A 548 -6.71 -9.28 -18.19
N MET A 549 -5.62 -9.91 -18.63
CA MET A 549 -5.60 -10.68 -19.87
C MET A 549 -6.20 -12.08 -19.70
N ASN A 550 -7.06 -12.50 -20.63
CA ASN A 550 -7.56 -13.88 -20.85
C ASN A 550 -7.59 -14.75 -19.56
N LEU A 551 -6.61 -15.65 -19.41
CA LEU A 551 -6.54 -16.61 -18.31
C LEU A 551 -5.76 -16.10 -17.09
N GLY A 552 -5.02 -15.00 -17.19
CA GLY A 552 -4.17 -14.46 -16.13
C GLY A 552 -2.73 -15.02 -16.13
N CYS A 553 -2.22 -15.43 -17.30
CA CYS A 553 -0.83 -15.83 -17.48
C CYS A 553 -0.43 -15.62 -18.96
N ASP A 554 0.69 -14.92 -19.20
CA ASP A 554 1.17 -14.60 -20.56
C ASP A 554 2.69 -14.56 -20.64
N MET A 555 3.24 -14.82 -21.83
CA MET A 555 4.68 -14.92 -22.06
C MET A 555 5.40 -13.58 -21.85
N ASP A 556 4.78 -12.46 -22.20
CA ASP A 556 5.41 -11.14 -22.06
C ASP A 556 5.57 -10.77 -20.59
N PHE A 557 4.61 -11.13 -19.73
CA PHE A 557 4.73 -10.94 -18.28
C PHE A 557 5.98 -11.65 -17.76
N TRP A 558 6.12 -12.92 -18.11
CA TRP A 558 7.25 -13.72 -17.67
C TRP A 558 8.57 -13.20 -18.23
N ARG A 559 8.63 -12.82 -19.51
CA ARG A 559 9.85 -12.25 -20.11
C ARG A 559 10.27 -10.96 -19.40
N ASP A 560 9.32 -10.09 -19.07
CA ASP A 560 9.58 -8.82 -18.40
C ASP A 560 10.00 -9.02 -16.93
N VAL A 561 9.39 -9.98 -16.23
CA VAL A 561 9.48 -10.11 -14.77
C VAL A 561 10.50 -11.13 -14.30
N SER A 562 10.86 -12.12 -15.11
CA SER A 562 11.83 -13.16 -14.75
C SER A 562 13.15 -12.62 -14.21
N PRO A 563 13.77 -11.58 -14.81
CA PRO A 563 14.99 -10.99 -14.28
C PRO A 563 14.84 -10.42 -12.86
N MET A 564 13.65 -9.88 -12.53
CA MET A 564 13.38 -9.31 -11.20
C MET A 564 13.26 -10.40 -10.12
N TYR A 565 12.68 -11.56 -10.46
CA TYR A 565 12.64 -12.70 -9.55
C TYR A 565 14.05 -13.20 -9.24
N VAL A 566 14.89 -13.37 -10.27
CA VAL A 566 16.28 -13.81 -10.11
C VAL A 566 17.10 -12.81 -9.28
N GLU A 567 17.00 -11.51 -9.59
CA GLU A 567 17.68 -10.46 -8.82
C GLU A 567 17.30 -10.49 -7.32
N SER A 568 16.04 -10.79 -7.02
CA SER A 568 15.54 -10.90 -5.63
C SER A 568 15.95 -12.18 -4.89
N LEU A 569 16.42 -13.21 -5.61
CA LEU A 569 16.96 -14.44 -5.02
C LEU A 569 18.44 -14.30 -4.64
N LEU A 570 19.23 -13.66 -5.51
CA LEU A 570 20.69 -13.50 -5.34
C LEU A 570 21.06 -12.76 -4.05
N THR A 571 20.14 -11.96 -3.50
CA THR A 571 20.33 -11.25 -2.23
C THR A 571 20.09 -12.13 -0.99
N ALA A 572 19.39 -13.26 -1.12
CA ALA A 572 18.93 -14.07 0.02
C ALA A 572 19.73 -15.36 0.21
N VAL A 573 20.32 -15.94 -0.84
CA VAL A 573 20.95 -17.26 -0.79
C VAL A 573 22.26 -17.24 -1.57
N GLN A 574 23.32 -17.87 -1.05
CA GLN A 574 24.48 -18.27 -1.88
C GLN A 574 23.97 -19.35 -2.84
N VAL A 575 23.40 -18.92 -3.97
CA VAL A 575 22.71 -19.81 -4.89
C VAL A 575 23.73 -20.79 -5.48
N VAL A 576 23.40 -22.08 -5.41
CA VAL A 576 24.16 -23.11 -6.13
C VAL A 576 23.96 -22.83 -7.62
N PRO A 577 25.02 -22.62 -8.43
CA PRO A 577 24.95 -22.08 -9.78
C PRO A 577 24.18 -22.94 -10.83
N TYR A 578 23.45 -23.98 -10.43
CA TYR A 578 22.87 -24.96 -11.36
C TYR A 578 21.40 -25.31 -11.05
N ALA A 579 20.60 -24.33 -10.65
CA ALA A 579 19.17 -24.53 -10.39
C ALA A 579 18.31 -23.64 -11.30
N ASP A 580 17.19 -24.18 -11.77
CA ASP A 580 16.11 -23.42 -12.39
C ASP A 580 15.18 -22.89 -11.29
N LEU A 581 14.65 -21.69 -11.47
CA LEU A 581 13.57 -21.15 -10.65
C LEU A 581 12.23 -21.43 -11.32
N VAL A 582 11.41 -22.28 -10.72
CA VAL A 582 10.02 -22.49 -11.15
C VAL A 582 9.11 -21.62 -10.30
N VAL A 583 8.51 -20.62 -10.92
CA VAL A 583 7.48 -19.79 -10.29
C VAL A 583 6.12 -20.22 -10.82
N THR A 584 5.26 -20.65 -9.91
CA THR A 584 3.88 -21.05 -10.21
C THR A 584 2.93 -19.89 -9.93
N ILE A 585 2.07 -19.60 -10.89
CA ILE A 585 0.90 -18.74 -10.70
C ILE A 585 -0.29 -19.66 -10.50
N GLY A 586 -0.87 -19.61 -9.31
CA GLY A 586 -2.17 -20.20 -9.01
C GLY A 586 -3.27 -19.15 -8.99
N LYS A 587 -4.52 -19.60 -9.12
CA LYS A 587 -5.72 -18.80 -8.93
C LYS A 587 -6.48 -19.30 -7.70
N VAL A 588 -6.88 -18.36 -6.87
CA VAL A 588 -7.73 -18.61 -5.70
C VAL A 588 -9.19 -18.48 -6.12
N SER A 589 -10.07 -19.32 -5.60
CA SER A 589 -11.50 -19.13 -5.72
C SER A 589 -11.95 -17.93 -4.94
N TRP A 590 -12.33 -16.90 -5.70
CA TRP A 590 -12.95 -15.73 -5.17
C TRP A 590 -14.46 -15.79 -5.44
N PRO A 591 -15.30 -15.42 -4.47
CA PRO A 591 -16.73 -15.30 -4.70
C PRO A 591 -16.96 -14.26 -5.81
N SER A 592 -17.74 -14.61 -6.81
CA SER A 592 -18.22 -13.65 -7.80
C SER A 592 -19.14 -12.62 -7.13
N ALA A 593 -19.43 -11.50 -7.81
CA ALA A 593 -20.42 -10.54 -7.33
C ALA A 593 -21.76 -11.23 -7.05
N LYS A 594 -22.18 -12.14 -7.95
CA LYS A 594 -23.39 -12.95 -7.82
C LYS A 594 -23.36 -13.84 -6.57
N ASP A 595 -22.24 -14.49 -6.28
CA ASP A 595 -22.10 -15.35 -5.08
C ASP A 595 -22.25 -14.55 -3.78
N LEU A 596 -21.64 -13.35 -3.73
CA LEU A 596 -21.73 -12.46 -2.57
C LEU A 596 -23.14 -11.89 -2.41
N GLU A 597 -23.82 -11.57 -3.52
CA GLU A 597 -25.19 -11.06 -3.52
C GLU A 597 -26.22 -12.12 -3.13
N SER A 598 -26.01 -13.37 -3.55
CA SER A 598 -26.84 -14.50 -3.14
C SER A 598 -26.43 -15.11 -1.80
N TYR A 599 -25.39 -14.58 -1.15
CA TYR A 599 -24.85 -15.05 0.12
C TYR A 599 -24.47 -16.54 0.09
N THR A 600 -23.97 -17.02 -1.05
CA THR A 600 -23.60 -18.42 -1.25
C THR A 600 -22.33 -18.74 -0.49
N ALA A 601 -22.39 -19.68 0.44
CA ALA A 601 -21.19 -20.18 1.10
C ALA A 601 -20.28 -20.89 0.08
N LEU A 602 -19.03 -20.46 0.01
CA LEU A 602 -18.00 -21.03 -0.86
C LEU A 602 -16.79 -21.41 -0.01
N SER A 603 -16.18 -22.54 -0.34
CA SER A 603 -14.87 -22.92 0.19
C SER A 603 -13.77 -22.34 -0.68
N PRO A 604 -12.68 -21.79 -0.10
CA PRO A 604 -11.52 -21.39 -0.87
C PRO A 604 -10.91 -22.63 -1.54
N ASP A 605 -10.75 -22.55 -2.85
CA ASP A 605 -10.13 -23.56 -3.69
C ASP A 605 -8.99 -22.88 -4.46
N VAL A 606 -7.81 -23.48 -4.43
CA VAL A 606 -6.63 -22.95 -5.10
C VAL A 606 -6.21 -23.96 -6.15
N TYR A 607 -6.07 -23.49 -7.38
CA TYR A 607 -5.57 -24.30 -8.48
C TYR A 607 -4.40 -23.60 -9.13
N ASP A 608 -3.38 -24.37 -9.49
CA ASP A 608 -2.25 -23.88 -10.27
C ASP A 608 -2.74 -23.60 -11.69
N LEU A 609 -2.33 -22.47 -12.28
CA LEU A 609 -2.73 -22.07 -13.62
C LEU A 609 -1.58 -22.26 -14.60
N CYS A 610 -0.40 -21.76 -14.26
CA CYS A 610 0.79 -21.88 -15.09
C CYS A 610 2.08 -21.86 -14.28
N HIS A 611 3.15 -22.37 -14.88
CA HIS A 611 4.48 -22.45 -14.31
C HIS A 611 5.46 -21.77 -15.28
N GLY A 612 6.14 -20.73 -14.81
CA GLY A 612 7.27 -20.12 -15.50
C GLY A 612 8.57 -20.71 -14.98
N ARG A 613 9.33 -21.40 -15.83
CA ARG A 613 10.66 -21.91 -15.50
C ARG A 613 11.71 -20.92 -15.96
N ILE A 614 12.50 -20.42 -15.02
CA ILE A 614 13.43 -19.30 -15.22
C ILE A 614 14.85 -19.78 -14.97
N ASP A 615 15.73 -19.51 -15.92
CA ASP A 615 17.16 -19.71 -15.78
C ASP A 615 17.70 -18.70 -14.75
N ILE A 616 18.27 -19.18 -13.65
CA ILE A 616 18.80 -18.31 -12.59
C ILE A 616 20.07 -17.58 -13.02
N GLU A 617 20.87 -18.14 -13.95
CA GLU A 617 22.09 -17.48 -14.43
C GLU A 617 21.75 -16.33 -15.37
N THR A 618 20.82 -16.54 -16.29
CA THR A 618 20.51 -15.57 -17.34
C THR A 618 19.31 -14.68 -17.03
N GLY A 619 18.44 -15.07 -16.09
CA GLY A 619 17.17 -14.41 -15.84
C GLY A 619 16.13 -14.62 -16.94
N ASN A 620 16.42 -15.47 -17.93
CA ASN A 620 15.54 -15.73 -19.05
C ASN A 620 14.49 -16.79 -18.71
N LEU A 621 13.30 -16.64 -19.30
CA LEU A 621 12.27 -17.65 -19.27
C LEU A 621 12.68 -18.82 -20.19
N ILE A 622 12.82 -20.02 -19.61
CA ILE A 622 13.12 -21.27 -20.32
C ILE A 622 11.84 -21.87 -20.91
N SER A 623 10.80 -22.04 -20.08
CA SER A 623 9.51 -22.59 -20.50
C SER A 623 8.36 -21.96 -19.72
N LEU A 624 7.19 -21.96 -20.36
CA LEU A 624 5.94 -21.55 -19.75
C LEU A 624 4.90 -22.65 -20.01
N GLU A 625 4.50 -23.32 -18.93
CA GLU A 625 3.63 -24.48 -18.99
C GLU A 625 2.32 -24.17 -18.27
N PHE A 626 1.18 -24.64 -18.80
CA PHE A 626 -0.13 -24.48 -18.17
C PHE A 626 -0.59 -25.79 -17.55
N ASP A 627 -1.26 -25.70 -16.40
CA ASP A 627 -1.93 -26.84 -15.78
C ASP A 627 -3.33 -27.00 -16.38
N GLN A 628 -3.67 -28.22 -16.83
CA GLN A 628 -4.95 -28.47 -17.50
C GLN A 628 -6.16 -28.24 -16.58
N ASN A 629 -6.08 -28.64 -15.31
CA ASN A 629 -7.18 -28.40 -14.37
C ASN A 629 -7.34 -26.89 -14.11
N GLY A 630 -6.22 -26.16 -14.05
CA GLY A 630 -6.23 -24.73 -13.89
C GLY A 630 -6.85 -23.98 -15.07
N VAL A 631 -6.52 -24.39 -16.29
CA VAL A 631 -7.12 -23.87 -17.52
C VAL A 631 -8.62 -24.16 -17.54
N ASP A 632 -9.02 -25.39 -17.27
CA ASP A 632 -10.44 -25.79 -17.28
C ASP A 632 -11.26 -24.99 -16.25
N ARG A 633 -10.73 -24.85 -15.02
CA ARG A 633 -11.37 -24.05 -13.97
C ARG A 633 -11.44 -22.57 -14.33
N ALA A 634 -10.40 -22.02 -14.93
CA ALA A 634 -10.40 -20.64 -15.38
C ALA A 634 -11.43 -20.41 -16.50
N LEU A 635 -11.54 -21.33 -17.47
CA LEU A 635 -12.55 -21.30 -18.52
C LEU A 635 -13.97 -21.38 -17.96
N ARG A 636 -14.23 -22.33 -17.06
CA ARG A 636 -15.53 -22.50 -16.38
C ARG A 636 -15.99 -21.22 -15.68
N ARG A 637 -15.06 -20.49 -15.06
CA ARG A 637 -15.36 -19.20 -14.39
C ARG A 637 -15.69 -18.06 -15.34
N MET A 638 -15.13 -18.09 -16.54
CA MET A 638 -15.49 -17.14 -17.60
C MET A 638 -16.77 -17.58 -18.33
N GLU A 639 -17.45 -18.62 -17.85
CA GLU A 639 -18.60 -19.25 -18.51
C GLU A 639 -18.26 -19.76 -19.92
N LEU A 640 -16.98 -20.11 -20.14
CA LEU A 640 -16.47 -20.66 -21.39
C LEU A 640 -16.35 -22.19 -21.31
N PRO A 641 -16.58 -22.92 -22.42
CA PRO A 641 -16.40 -24.36 -22.45
C PRO A 641 -14.95 -24.81 -22.21
N GLU A 642 -14.76 -25.96 -21.57
CA GLU A 642 -13.45 -26.51 -21.17
C GLU A 642 -12.73 -27.24 -22.33
N PHE A 643 -12.62 -26.57 -23.47
CA PHE A 643 -12.15 -27.20 -24.72
C PHE A 643 -10.65 -27.04 -24.98
N LEU A 644 -9.94 -26.15 -24.28
CA LEU A 644 -8.53 -25.89 -24.58
C LEU A 644 -7.60 -26.94 -23.97
N LYS A 645 -6.61 -27.39 -24.75
CA LYS A 645 -5.47 -28.14 -24.22
C LYS A 645 -4.49 -27.20 -23.54
N SER A 646 -3.91 -27.62 -22.42
CA SER A 646 -3.01 -26.76 -21.64
C SER A 646 -1.69 -26.45 -22.36
N ASP A 647 -1.14 -27.41 -23.09
CA ASP A 647 0.06 -27.25 -23.93
C ASP A 647 -0.15 -26.27 -25.11
N SER A 648 -1.39 -26.12 -25.57
CA SER A 648 -1.74 -25.21 -26.67
C SER A 648 -2.29 -23.85 -26.22
N VAL A 649 -2.31 -23.54 -24.91
CA VAL A 649 -2.85 -22.25 -24.42
C VAL A 649 -2.09 -21.06 -25.00
N LEU A 650 -0.77 -21.12 -25.10
CA LEU A 650 0.02 -20.02 -25.67
C LEU A 650 -0.33 -19.72 -27.12
N VAL A 651 -0.60 -20.76 -27.90
CA VAL A 651 -1.10 -20.63 -29.26
C VAL A 651 -2.49 -19.99 -29.25
N ALA A 652 -3.40 -20.49 -28.41
CA ALA A 652 -4.78 -19.96 -28.29
C ALA A 652 -4.84 -18.49 -27.85
N LEU A 653 -3.93 -18.04 -26.98
CA LEU A 653 -3.82 -16.65 -26.54
C LEU A 653 -3.43 -15.69 -27.68
N ASN A 654 -2.82 -16.20 -28.74
CA ASN A 654 -2.41 -15.46 -29.93
C ASN A 654 -3.37 -15.61 -31.11
N TYR A 655 -4.56 -16.20 -30.90
CA TYR A 655 -5.52 -16.46 -31.97
C TYR A 655 -5.82 -15.20 -32.81
N PRO A 656 -5.67 -15.24 -34.15
CA PRO A 656 -5.74 -14.05 -35.00
C PRO A 656 -7.19 -13.67 -35.34
N CYS A 657 -7.93 -13.21 -34.35
CA CYS A 657 -9.36 -12.91 -34.41
C CYS A 657 -9.78 -12.10 -35.65
N LEU A 658 -9.10 -10.99 -35.95
CA LEU A 658 -9.45 -10.10 -37.06
C LEU A 658 -9.29 -10.77 -38.43
N ALA A 659 -8.23 -11.57 -38.60
CA ALA A 659 -7.97 -12.25 -39.86
C ALA A 659 -9.00 -13.38 -40.09
N ASP A 660 -9.36 -14.13 -39.05
CA ASP A 660 -10.38 -15.19 -39.16
C ASP A 660 -11.77 -14.60 -39.37
N ALA A 661 -12.11 -13.52 -38.64
CA ALA A 661 -13.34 -12.78 -38.85
C ALA A 661 -13.44 -12.23 -40.29
N GLY A 662 -12.34 -11.68 -40.83
CA GLY A 662 -12.28 -11.20 -42.21
C GLY A 662 -12.52 -12.30 -43.24
N TRP A 663 -11.93 -13.49 -43.01
CA TRP A 663 -12.13 -14.64 -43.88
C TRP A 663 -13.56 -15.19 -43.82
N LEU A 664 -14.12 -15.35 -42.61
CA LEU A 664 -15.51 -15.80 -42.41
C LEU A 664 -16.52 -14.86 -43.06
N ASN A 665 -16.35 -13.54 -42.89
CA ASN A 665 -17.27 -12.57 -43.50
C ASN A 665 -17.12 -12.55 -45.03
N THR A 666 -15.90 -12.71 -45.56
CA THR A 666 -15.70 -12.84 -47.02
C THR A 666 -16.39 -14.08 -47.56
N LEU A 667 -16.32 -15.21 -46.85
CA LEU A 667 -17.01 -16.44 -47.21
C LEU A 667 -18.53 -16.21 -47.30
N ILE A 668 -19.10 -15.59 -46.26
CA ILE A 668 -20.53 -15.23 -46.19
C ILE A 668 -20.95 -14.32 -47.34
N ASP A 669 -20.18 -13.27 -47.62
CA ASP A 669 -20.52 -12.30 -48.67
C ASP A 669 -20.42 -12.92 -50.08
N THR A 670 -19.60 -13.96 -50.25
CA THR A 670 -19.45 -14.69 -51.52
C THR A 670 -20.45 -15.83 -51.71
N ASP A 671 -21.20 -16.20 -50.66
CA ASP A 671 -22.14 -17.31 -50.64
C ASP A 671 -23.58 -16.81 -50.43
N GLY A 672 -24.39 -16.89 -51.48
CA GLY A 672 -25.78 -16.41 -51.45
C GLY A 672 -26.71 -17.21 -50.51
N GLU A 673 -26.35 -18.42 -50.09
CA GLU A 673 -27.10 -19.22 -49.12
C GLU A 673 -26.76 -18.81 -47.69
N LEU A 674 -25.47 -18.69 -47.36
CA LEU A 674 -25.01 -18.17 -46.06
C LEU A 674 -25.51 -16.74 -45.81
N LEU A 675 -25.53 -15.89 -46.85
CA LEU A 675 -26.01 -14.52 -46.74
C LEU A 675 -27.50 -14.42 -46.34
N ARG A 676 -28.30 -15.47 -46.61
CA ARG A 676 -29.72 -15.52 -46.19
C ARG A 676 -29.91 -15.93 -44.73
N GLN A 677 -28.88 -16.50 -44.10
CA GLN A 677 -28.92 -16.92 -42.71
C GLN A 677 -28.64 -15.74 -41.77
N SER A 678 -29.64 -14.89 -41.56
CA SER A 678 -29.49 -13.62 -40.85
C SER A 678 -28.80 -13.71 -39.47
N GLU A 679 -29.04 -14.78 -38.69
CA GLU A 679 -28.40 -14.99 -37.38
C GLU A 679 -26.89 -15.28 -37.49
N PHE A 680 -26.50 -16.10 -38.47
CA PHE A 680 -25.10 -16.43 -38.74
C PHE A 680 -24.33 -15.21 -39.26
N VAL A 681 -24.95 -14.45 -40.19
CA VAL A 681 -24.41 -13.19 -40.70
C VAL A 681 -24.21 -12.19 -39.56
N ALA A 682 -25.21 -12.03 -38.68
CA ALA A 682 -25.12 -11.12 -37.54
C ALA A 682 -23.98 -11.51 -36.58
N SER A 683 -23.90 -12.79 -36.20
CA SER A 683 -22.87 -13.31 -35.29
C SER A 683 -21.46 -13.16 -35.88
N SER A 684 -21.28 -13.47 -37.17
CA SER A 684 -19.99 -13.36 -37.85
C SER A 684 -19.54 -11.91 -38.05
N ARG A 685 -20.47 -10.99 -38.37
CA ARG A 685 -20.15 -9.56 -38.48
C ARG A 685 -19.79 -8.95 -37.13
N GLU A 686 -20.35 -9.49 -36.05
CA GLU A 686 -20.01 -9.08 -34.69
C GLU A 686 -18.56 -9.44 -34.29
N LEU A 687 -17.88 -10.35 -35.02
CA LEU A 687 -16.45 -10.61 -34.82
C LEU A 687 -15.56 -9.50 -35.40
N LEU A 688 -16.02 -8.76 -36.41
CA LEU A 688 -15.26 -7.65 -37.02
C LEU A 688 -15.33 -6.36 -36.21
N VAL A 689 -16.39 -6.19 -35.43
CA VAL A 689 -16.49 -5.08 -34.49
C VAL A 689 -15.47 -5.35 -33.40
N SER A 690 -14.24 -4.84 -33.58
CA SER A 690 -13.24 -4.82 -32.53
C SER A 690 -13.85 -4.07 -31.35
N ARG A 691 -14.34 -4.83 -30.37
CA ARG A 691 -14.66 -4.28 -29.06
C ARG A 691 -13.31 -3.93 -28.47
N TYR A 692 -12.98 -2.65 -28.43
CA TYR A 692 -11.71 -2.18 -27.87
C TYR A 692 -11.45 -2.88 -26.53
N GLY A 693 -10.39 -3.70 -26.46
CA GLY A 693 -10.03 -4.46 -25.26
C GLY A 693 -10.60 -5.88 -25.16
N GLU A 694 -11.32 -6.41 -26.16
CA GLU A 694 -11.69 -7.83 -26.19
C GLU A 694 -10.43 -8.69 -26.32
N PHE A 695 -10.31 -9.68 -25.44
CA PHE A 695 -9.16 -10.57 -25.44
C PHE A 695 -9.32 -11.70 -26.46
N GLN A 696 -8.18 -12.16 -27.00
CA GLN A 696 -8.18 -13.15 -28.08
C GLN A 696 -8.90 -14.46 -27.74
N ILE A 697 -8.90 -14.89 -26.46
CA ILE A 697 -9.59 -16.12 -26.07
C ILE A 697 -11.10 -15.97 -26.21
N ASN A 698 -11.65 -14.80 -25.88
CA ASN A 698 -13.09 -14.54 -26.00
C ASN A 698 -13.50 -14.57 -27.47
N CYS A 699 -12.70 -13.95 -28.34
CA CYS A 699 -12.93 -14.05 -29.77
C CYS A 699 -12.81 -15.48 -30.29
N LEU A 700 -11.78 -16.24 -29.86
CA LEU A 700 -11.62 -17.65 -30.20
C LEU A 700 -12.88 -18.45 -29.87
N PHE A 701 -13.42 -18.33 -28.65
CA PHE A 701 -14.62 -19.05 -28.25
C PHE A 701 -15.88 -18.60 -28.98
N ARG A 702 -16.02 -17.31 -29.31
CA ARG A 702 -17.12 -16.83 -30.17
C ARG A 702 -17.01 -17.39 -31.58
N THR A 703 -15.81 -17.44 -32.16
CA THR A 703 -15.59 -18.08 -33.46
C THR A 703 -15.92 -19.57 -33.41
N ILE A 704 -15.52 -20.28 -32.35
CA ILE A 704 -15.89 -21.69 -32.16
C ILE A 704 -17.42 -21.84 -32.07
N ALA A 705 -18.11 -20.98 -31.33
CA ALA A 705 -19.57 -21.01 -31.22
C ALA A 705 -20.25 -20.81 -32.59
N ILE A 706 -19.74 -19.87 -33.40
CA ILE A 706 -20.20 -19.61 -34.77
C ILE A 706 -19.98 -20.83 -35.66
N MET A 707 -18.80 -21.48 -35.58
CA MET A 707 -18.51 -22.71 -36.32
C MET A 707 -19.38 -23.89 -35.86
N GLN A 708 -19.71 -23.98 -34.58
CA GLN A 708 -20.58 -25.03 -34.05
C GLN A 708 -22.04 -24.83 -34.46
N ALA A 709 -22.46 -23.59 -34.69
CA ALA A 709 -23.78 -23.27 -35.20
C ALA A 709 -23.93 -23.60 -36.70
N GLN A 710 -22.84 -23.60 -37.48
CA GLN A 710 -22.81 -23.93 -38.91
C GLN A 710 -21.82 -25.06 -39.22
N PRO A 711 -22.20 -26.33 -38.94
CA PRO A 711 -21.31 -27.48 -39.11
C PRO A 711 -20.95 -27.77 -40.58
N ASP A 712 -21.72 -27.24 -41.53
CA ASP A 712 -21.57 -27.36 -42.98
C ASP A 712 -20.67 -26.29 -43.61
N LEU A 713 -20.01 -25.45 -42.81
CA LEU A 713 -19.11 -24.39 -43.28
C LEU A 713 -18.04 -24.90 -44.27
N ASP A 714 -17.49 -26.09 -44.04
CA ASP A 714 -16.52 -26.75 -44.92
C ASP A 714 -17.05 -27.03 -46.32
N LEU A 715 -18.36 -27.30 -46.45
CA LEU A 715 -18.99 -27.54 -47.75
C LEU A 715 -19.09 -26.24 -48.55
N TYR A 716 -19.42 -25.12 -47.90
CA TYR A 716 -19.50 -23.81 -48.55
C TYR A 716 -18.12 -23.33 -49.01
N ILE A 717 -17.08 -23.55 -48.20
CA ILE A 717 -15.68 -23.26 -48.53
C ILE A 717 -15.28 -23.94 -49.86
N GLN A 718 -15.79 -25.14 -50.15
CA GLN A 718 -15.49 -25.87 -51.38
C GLN A 718 -16.31 -25.41 -52.60
N ARG A 719 -17.52 -24.88 -52.39
CA ARG A 719 -18.43 -24.50 -53.48
C ARG A 719 -18.13 -23.13 -54.07
N ASN A 720 -17.71 -22.17 -53.24
CA ASN A 720 -17.66 -20.76 -53.62
C ASN A 720 -16.24 -20.20 -53.67
N ALA A 721 -15.49 -20.63 -54.68
CA ALA A 721 -14.15 -20.10 -54.91
C ALA A 721 -14.18 -18.73 -55.57
N SER A 722 -13.73 -17.71 -54.84
CA SER A 722 -13.57 -16.35 -55.35
C SER A 722 -12.16 -15.80 -55.06
N PRO A 723 -11.60 -14.92 -55.92
CA PRO A 723 -10.30 -14.30 -55.67
C PRO A 723 -10.24 -13.54 -54.33
N SER A 724 -11.33 -12.89 -53.92
CA SER A 724 -11.43 -12.20 -52.62
C SER A 724 -11.35 -13.17 -51.45
N LEU A 725 -12.02 -14.32 -51.53
CA LEU A 725 -11.95 -15.35 -50.49
C LEU A 725 -10.55 -15.97 -50.40
N CYS A 726 -9.88 -16.18 -51.53
CA CYS A 726 -8.47 -16.58 -51.53
C CYS A 726 -7.57 -15.52 -50.87
N GLN A 727 -7.74 -14.23 -51.21
CA GLN A 727 -6.96 -13.15 -50.61
C GLN A 727 -7.15 -13.05 -49.09
N ALA A 728 -8.39 -13.13 -48.62
CA ALA A 728 -8.69 -13.17 -47.18
C ALA A 728 -8.13 -14.45 -46.53
N GLY A 729 -8.16 -15.57 -47.25
CA GLY A 729 -7.59 -16.84 -46.80
C GLY A 729 -6.08 -16.76 -46.62
N VAL A 730 -5.34 -16.16 -47.56
CA VAL A 730 -3.90 -15.92 -47.41
C VAL A 730 -3.63 -15.09 -46.15
N ALA A 731 -4.32 -13.96 -45.98
CA ALA A 731 -4.17 -13.12 -44.79
C ALA A 731 -4.43 -13.89 -43.47
N LEU A 732 -5.43 -14.78 -43.45
CA LEU A 732 -5.70 -15.67 -42.33
C LEU A 732 -4.53 -16.63 -42.07
N VAL A 733 -4.01 -17.33 -43.09
CA VAL A 733 -2.94 -18.31 -42.88
C VAL A 733 -1.64 -17.64 -42.43
N GLU A 734 -1.33 -16.45 -42.94
CA GLU A 734 -0.18 -15.68 -42.46
C GLU A 734 -0.31 -15.36 -40.96
N ALA A 735 -1.49 -14.89 -40.54
CA ALA A 735 -1.76 -14.58 -39.14
C ALA A 735 -1.79 -15.84 -38.25
N LEU A 736 -2.29 -16.98 -38.76
CA LEU A 736 -2.25 -18.26 -38.03
C LEU A 736 -0.83 -18.79 -37.88
N ALA A 737 0.01 -18.63 -38.90
CA ALA A 737 1.42 -18.99 -38.82
C ALA A 737 2.13 -18.15 -37.74
N GLU A 738 1.87 -16.84 -37.69
CA GLU A 738 2.40 -15.98 -36.63
C GLU A 738 1.90 -16.40 -35.23
N ALA A 739 0.60 -16.68 -35.10
CA ALA A 739 0.01 -17.14 -33.85
C ALA A 739 0.52 -18.52 -33.38
N ALA A 740 0.96 -19.37 -34.32
CA ALA A 740 1.52 -20.69 -34.06
C ALA A 740 2.99 -20.66 -33.61
N THR A 741 3.67 -19.51 -33.66
CA THR A 741 5.09 -19.39 -33.28
C THR A 741 5.49 -19.97 -31.91
N PRO A 742 4.63 -20.00 -30.86
CA PRO A 742 4.99 -20.66 -29.60
C PRO A 742 5.14 -22.18 -29.71
N ASP A 743 4.53 -22.83 -30.71
CA ASP A 743 4.64 -24.27 -30.97
C ASP A 743 5.35 -24.50 -32.31
N LYS A 744 6.58 -25.03 -32.27
CA LYS A 744 7.39 -25.25 -33.45
C LYS A 744 6.73 -26.21 -34.47
N ASN A 745 6.09 -27.27 -34.00
CA ASN A 745 5.51 -28.29 -34.88
C ASN A 745 4.29 -27.73 -35.62
N LEU A 746 3.44 -27.00 -34.91
CA LEU A 746 2.30 -26.31 -35.51
C LEU A 746 2.77 -25.21 -36.46
N TYR A 747 3.77 -24.40 -36.07
CA TYR A 747 4.35 -23.35 -36.91
C TYR A 747 4.87 -23.90 -38.23
N GLU A 748 5.63 -25.00 -38.22
CA GLU A 748 6.14 -25.63 -39.44
C GLU A 748 5.00 -26.16 -40.32
N SER A 749 3.99 -26.78 -39.72
CA SER A 749 2.87 -27.37 -40.44
C SER A 749 1.94 -26.31 -41.06
N VAL A 750 1.61 -25.25 -40.31
CA VAL A 750 0.86 -24.09 -40.81
C VAL A 750 1.70 -23.30 -41.81
N GLY A 751 3.01 -23.20 -41.61
CA GLY A 751 3.95 -22.57 -42.54
C GLY A 751 4.00 -23.25 -43.91
N ALA A 752 3.94 -24.59 -43.97
CA ALA A 752 3.83 -25.31 -45.23
C ALA A 752 2.52 -24.97 -45.98
N LEU A 753 1.40 -24.86 -45.25
CA LEU A 753 0.10 -24.47 -45.81
C LEU A 753 0.09 -23.00 -46.23
N ARG A 754 0.82 -22.13 -45.51
CA ARG A 754 1.04 -20.72 -45.88
C ARG A 754 1.72 -20.62 -47.24
N THR A 755 2.85 -21.30 -47.41
CA THR A 755 3.59 -21.32 -48.68
C THR A 755 2.70 -21.84 -49.81
N SER A 756 1.97 -22.92 -49.57
CA SER A 756 1.02 -23.46 -50.55
C SER A 756 -0.09 -22.46 -50.94
N ALA A 757 -0.66 -21.73 -49.98
CA ALA A 757 -1.70 -20.75 -50.23
C ALA A 757 -1.18 -19.56 -51.05
N LEU A 758 0.02 -19.05 -50.71
CA LEU A 758 0.70 -17.96 -51.44
C LEU A 758 1.02 -18.35 -52.88
N GLU A 759 1.66 -19.51 -53.10
CA GLU A 759 1.98 -20.00 -54.45
C GLU A 759 0.72 -20.26 -55.29
N ALA A 760 -0.37 -20.72 -54.66
CA ALA A 760 -1.64 -20.92 -55.33
C ALA A 760 -2.29 -19.58 -55.71
N GLN A 761 -2.21 -18.56 -54.84
CA GLN A 761 -2.68 -17.21 -55.13
C GLN A 761 -1.92 -16.59 -56.31
N GLU A 762 -0.59 -16.68 -56.31
CA GLU A 762 0.27 -16.17 -57.39
C GLU A 762 -0.03 -16.83 -58.75
N ARG A 763 -0.37 -18.12 -58.75
CA ARG A 763 -0.79 -18.87 -59.95
C ARG A 763 -2.25 -18.68 -60.34
N GLY A 764 -3.06 -17.97 -59.55
CA GLY A 764 -4.49 -17.83 -59.77
C GLY A 764 -5.31 -19.08 -59.46
N GLU A 765 -4.72 -20.08 -58.78
CA GLU A 765 -5.36 -21.34 -58.38
C GLU A 765 -6.23 -21.15 -57.13
N THR A 766 -7.30 -20.37 -57.28
CA THR A 766 -8.20 -19.92 -56.19
C THR A 766 -8.71 -21.07 -55.30
N ASN A 767 -9.11 -22.19 -55.91
CA ASN A 767 -9.57 -23.39 -55.19
C ASN A 767 -8.49 -24.04 -54.30
N LEU A 768 -7.24 -24.04 -54.75
CA LEU A 768 -6.13 -24.59 -53.97
C LEU A 768 -5.80 -23.64 -52.81
N CYS A 769 -5.73 -22.34 -53.08
CA CYS A 769 -5.52 -21.29 -52.09
C CYS A 769 -6.53 -21.36 -50.93
N ILE A 770 -7.83 -21.42 -51.24
CA ILE A 770 -8.90 -21.50 -50.23
C ILE A 770 -8.82 -22.81 -49.43
N ARG A 771 -8.53 -23.94 -50.08
CA ARG A 771 -8.37 -25.23 -49.39
C ARG A 771 -7.17 -25.22 -48.46
N SER A 772 -6.03 -24.66 -48.88
CA SER A 772 -4.85 -24.52 -48.01
C SER A 772 -5.16 -23.65 -46.79
N ALA A 773 -5.93 -22.58 -46.96
CA ALA A 773 -6.38 -21.74 -45.86
C ALA A 773 -7.32 -22.44 -44.88
N ALA A 774 -8.32 -23.16 -45.40
CA ALA A 774 -9.24 -23.94 -44.59
C ALA A 774 -8.50 -25.05 -43.82
N SER A 775 -7.57 -25.76 -44.47
CA SER A 775 -6.73 -26.78 -43.83
C SER A 775 -5.84 -26.20 -42.73
N ALA A 776 -5.26 -25.02 -42.93
CA ALA A 776 -4.42 -24.37 -41.92
C ALA A 776 -5.25 -24.00 -40.69
N ARG A 777 -6.44 -23.45 -40.91
CA ARG A 777 -7.41 -23.15 -39.86
C ARG A 777 -7.87 -24.40 -39.12
N GLN A 778 -8.21 -25.47 -39.84
CA GLN A 778 -8.61 -26.75 -39.25
C GLN A 778 -7.48 -27.32 -38.37
N LEU A 779 -6.25 -27.38 -38.91
CA LEU A 779 -5.07 -27.85 -38.18
C LEU A 779 -4.81 -27.03 -36.91
N TYR A 780 -5.00 -25.72 -36.99
CA TYR A 780 -4.89 -24.83 -35.84
C TYR A 780 -5.93 -25.17 -34.75
N PHE A 781 -7.20 -25.38 -35.12
CA PHE A 781 -8.25 -25.79 -34.17
C PHE A 781 -8.04 -27.20 -33.61
N GLU A 782 -7.61 -28.16 -34.42
CA GLU A 782 -7.24 -29.52 -33.99
C GLU A 782 -6.13 -29.50 -32.92
N HIS A 783 -5.18 -28.59 -33.10
CA HIS A 783 -4.10 -28.40 -32.16
C HIS A 783 -4.60 -27.83 -30.82
N ILE A 784 -5.31 -26.70 -30.84
CA ILE A 784 -5.71 -26.01 -29.59
C ILE A 784 -6.84 -26.70 -28.82
N LEU A 785 -7.71 -27.47 -29.49
CA LEU A 785 -8.89 -28.09 -28.87
C LEU A 785 -8.59 -29.51 -28.39
N LYS A 786 -9.19 -29.89 -27.25
CA LYS A 786 -9.18 -31.25 -26.73
C LYS A 786 -9.77 -32.23 -27.75
N PRO A 787 -9.22 -33.45 -27.87
CA PRO A 787 -9.70 -34.43 -28.86
C PRO A 787 -11.20 -34.73 -28.71
N GLU A 788 -11.70 -34.82 -27.48
CA GLU A 788 -13.13 -35.07 -27.23
C GLU A 788 -14.02 -33.95 -27.76
N SER A 789 -13.66 -32.69 -27.49
CA SER A 789 -14.38 -31.52 -27.96
C SER A 789 -14.32 -31.39 -29.48
N TYR A 790 -13.16 -31.71 -30.07
CA TYR A 790 -12.96 -31.71 -31.51
C TYR A 790 -13.72 -32.85 -32.21
N ASN A 791 -13.77 -34.04 -31.61
CA ASN A 791 -14.53 -35.18 -32.13
C ASN A 791 -16.05 -34.91 -32.10
N VAL A 792 -16.55 -34.25 -31.05
CA VAL A 792 -17.96 -33.80 -30.99
C VAL A 792 -18.25 -32.81 -32.12
N TRP A 793 -17.29 -31.91 -32.42
CA TRP A 793 -17.40 -31.00 -33.56
C TRP A 793 -17.43 -31.77 -34.89
N GLN A 794 -16.48 -32.67 -35.13
CA GLN A 794 -16.43 -33.48 -36.36
C GLN A 794 -17.66 -34.38 -36.54
N GLN A 795 -18.18 -34.98 -35.47
CA GLN A 795 -19.38 -35.83 -35.55
C GLN A 795 -20.63 -35.02 -35.94
N ARG A 796 -20.77 -33.78 -35.48
CA ARG A 796 -21.86 -32.90 -35.90
C ARG A 796 -21.74 -32.54 -37.38
N THR A 797 -20.54 -32.24 -37.86
CA THR A 797 -20.26 -32.00 -39.27
C THR A 797 -20.54 -33.24 -40.13
N ALA A 798 -20.12 -34.42 -39.69
CA ALA A 798 -20.36 -35.68 -40.40
C ALA A 798 -21.84 -36.03 -40.51
N ASN A 799 -22.64 -35.80 -39.46
CA ASN A 799 -24.09 -36.06 -39.47
C ASN A 799 -24.90 -35.04 -40.30
N SER A 800 -24.32 -33.87 -40.61
CA SER A 800 -24.94 -32.85 -41.47
C SER A 800 -24.68 -33.06 -42.97
N ARG A 801 -23.65 -33.86 -43.31
CA ARG A 801 -23.31 -34.29 -44.67
C ARG A 801 -24.12 -35.53 -45.04
#